data_AF-A0AAJ7RFK7-F1
#
_entry.id   AF-A0AAJ7RFK7-F1
#
_cell.length_a   1.000
_cell.length_b   1.000
_cell.length_c   1.000
_cell.angle_alpha   90.00
_cell.angle_beta   90.00
_cell.angle_gamma   90.00
#
_symmetry.space_group_name_H-M   'P 1'
#
loop_
_entity.id
_entity.type
_entity.pdbx_description
1 polymer ?
#
loop_
_entity_poly.entity_id
_entity_poly.type
_entity_poly.pdbx_seq_one_letter_code
_entity_poly.pdbx_strand_id
1 'polypeptide(L)'
;MKAIEYIPLGLLLLMHFASSQLDSSPSPVNETESQLDPFDLTFVPISGLECNCIQHQHETDCRCRGDSLYSIPTNLTDLTILTIAEAGIKIIERGSLNSYSKTLRDLYIYRAPNLTYIEDDVFNVYLPQLRILRIMGTGLLAVPYLGSLRTDNILHVVDLENNLIQNIGTASIKVKAEQFLVNYNEISVVDSMAFNGSEIAKLSLKGNVALRNIHTDAFVGLKSLRNLDLSETSIVVLPIKGLQDLDTLIMKDTKSLKVFPSIYNFEYIKEAHLTYPYHCCAFKFPAKHDPAEHRKHEEFILQINKYCAPRRRRRRDDWWQLSFNNSNSYLDEEGHFHDMVKSTDTKISIMCGNITRDYKDVNCEPIPDAFNPCEDLMGNWALRIAVWLVAVLAIVGNLAVLIVLVSSRFRMTVPKFLMCNLALADLCMGVYLILIASTDARSIGAYFNYAIDWQSGLGCQVAGYLTVFSSELSIFTLTVITSERWYTITYAIHLNRRLKLKTAARIMAVGWIYASAMAALPLIGISGYAKTSICLPLENRDTTDLLYLITLLVFNGLAFWVIVACYGRMYCSIRGGQEVVMPMTRSDMTVAKRMALLVFTDFACWAPIAFFGLTALSGYPLIDVTQTKILLVFFYPLNSCANPYLYALLTHQYRRDMFILLSRYGMCVDRAAKYKGAIGGIPTAAGIRVTNQIKRNTPNNHRGSVLTTVTSVDVSTHNNNVARMNSLGAVQELHLVNIRPNGAVPLSRENSAGRTKYCSTAN
;
A
#
# COMPACT_ATOMS: atom_id res chain seq x y z
N MET A 1 -19.41 15.83 -31.90
CA MET A 1 -20.33 14.66 -31.79
C MET A 1 -19.90 13.48 -32.68
N LYS A 2 -18.58 13.21 -32.83
CA LYS A 2 -18.01 12.05 -33.54
C LYS A 2 -16.92 11.30 -32.72
N ALA A 3 -16.75 11.63 -31.44
CA ALA A 3 -15.75 11.01 -30.56
C ALA A 3 -16.30 9.83 -29.72
N ILE A 4 -17.58 9.48 -29.87
CA ILE A 4 -18.28 8.49 -29.02
C ILE A 4 -18.30 7.08 -29.66
N GLU A 5 -17.92 6.94 -30.93
CA GLU A 5 -17.94 5.65 -31.65
C GLU A 5 -16.67 4.81 -31.51
N TYR A 6 -15.56 5.34 -30.96
CA TYR A 6 -14.27 4.62 -30.92
C TYR A 6 -13.95 3.93 -29.59
N ILE A 7 -14.76 4.13 -28.54
CA ILE A 7 -14.53 3.54 -27.22
C ILE A 7 -14.72 2.00 -27.19
N PRO A 8 -15.69 1.38 -27.90
CA PRO A 8 -15.82 -0.08 -27.90
C PRO A 8 -14.75 -0.79 -28.76
N LEU A 9 -14.08 -0.08 -29.69
CA LEU A 9 -12.97 -0.65 -30.47
C LEU A 9 -11.69 -0.83 -29.64
N GLY A 10 -11.44 0.05 -28.65
CA GLY A 10 -10.28 -0.05 -27.76
C GLY A 10 -10.32 -1.30 -26.86
N LEU A 11 -11.52 -1.74 -26.44
CA LEU A 11 -11.70 -2.93 -25.62
C LEU A 11 -11.56 -4.24 -26.43
N LEU A 12 -11.93 -4.22 -27.71
CA LEU A 12 -11.74 -5.34 -28.64
C LEU A 12 -10.27 -5.53 -29.04
N LEU A 13 -9.50 -4.44 -29.13
CA LEU A 13 -8.04 -4.48 -29.31
C LEU A 13 -7.31 -5.06 -28.09
N LEU A 14 -7.83 -4.84 -26.87
CA LEU A 14 -7.28 -5.43 -25.64
C LEU A 14 -7.42 -6.97 -25.60
N MET A 15 -8.52 -7.53 -26.11
CA MET A 15 -8.67 -8.99 -26.20
C MET A 15 -7.74 -9.61 -27.25
N HIS A 16 -7.41 -8.86 -28.31
CA HIS A 16 -6.51 -9.35 -29.36
C HIS A 16 -5.02 -9.27 -28.96
N PHE A 17 -4.63 -8.29 -28.15
CA PHE A 17 -3.26 -8.14 -27.64
C PHE A 17 -2.95 -9.07 -26.45
N ALA A 18 -3.95 -9.43 -25.64
CA ALA A 18 -3.76 -10.37 -24.52
C ALA A 18 -3.41 -11.80 -25.00
N SER A 19 -3.79 -12.19 -26.22
CA SER A 19 -3.39 -13.46 -26.82
C SER A 19 -2.00 -13.44 -27.48
N SER A 20 -1.35 -12.28 -27.65
CA SER A 20 -0.07 -12.17 -28.37
C SER A 20 1.16 -12.00 -27.46
N GLN A 21 1.02 -12.10 -26.13
CA GLN A 21 2.11 -11.92 -25.16
C GLN A 21 2.46 -13.22 -24.40
N LEU A 22 2.09 -14.38 -24.94
CA LEU A 22 2.35 -15.69 -24.32
C LEU A 22 3.66 -16.36 -24.75
N ASP A 23 4.48 -15.74 -25.61
CA ASP A 23 5.77 -16.30 -26.04
C ASP A 23 6.93 -15.34 -25.75
N SER A 24 7.54 -15.49 -24.57
CA SER A 24 8.94 -15.10 -24.34
C SER A 24 9.51 -15.78 -23.10
N SER A 25 9.83 -17.07 -23.23
CA SER A 25 10.70 -17.79 -22.31
C SER A 25 12.17 -17.35 -22.49
N PRO A 26 12.94 -17.11 -21.42
CA PRO A 26 14.38 -16.88 -21.53
C PRO A 26 15.13 -18.21 -21.68
N SER A 27 16.08 -18.21 -22.61
CA SER A 27 17.00 -19.31 -22.92
C SER A 27 18.00 -19.58 -21.78
N PRO A 28 18.39 -20.84 -21.52
CA PRO A 28 19.39 -21.19 -20.52
C PRO A 28 20.81 -20.87 -21.01
N VAL A 29 21.62 -20.35 -20.10
CA VAL A 29 23.06 -20.11 -20.27
C VAL A 29 23.78 -21.45 -20.11
N ASN A 30 24.47 -21.89 -21.15
CA ASN A 30 25.38 -23.05 -21.11
C ASN A 30 26.67 -22.63 -20.40
N GLU A 31 26.92 -23.19 -19.22
CA GLU A 31 28.25 -23.24 -18.62
C GLU A 31 29.09 -24.28 -19.37
N THR A 32 30.13 -23.82 -20.05
CA THR A 32 31.14 -24.67 -20.68
C THR A 32 32.16 -25.10 -19.62
N GLU A 33 32.11 -26.36 -19.22
CA GLU A 33 33.23 -27.07 -18.59
C GLU A 33 34.44 -27.04 -19.53
N SER A 34 35.51 -26.35 -19.12
CA SER A 34 36.82 -26.48 -19.74
C SER A 34 37.51 -27.74 -19.18
N GLN A 35 37.43 -28.84 -19.91
CA GLN A 35 38.34 -29.98 -19.78
C GLN A 35 39.78 -29.51 -20.09
N LEU A 36 40.69 -29.67 -19.14
CA LEU A 36 42.13 -29.69 -19.41
C LEU A 36 42.64 -31.14 -19.29
N ASP A 37 43.31 -31.59 -20.35
CA ASP A 37 43.99 -32.88 -20.48
C ASP A 37 45.22 -33.03 -19.56
N PRO A 38 45.67 -34.27 -19.27
CA PRO A 38 46.61 -34.58 -18.20
C PRO A 38 48.07 -34.53 -18.66
N PHE A 39 48.96 -34.00 -17.83
CA PHE A 39 50.40 -34.20 -17.95
C PHE A 39 50.96 -34.82 -16.66
N ASP A 40 51.64 -35.95 -16.85
CA ASP A 40 52.58 -36.67 -15.99
C ASP A 40 52.65 -36.30 -14.51
N LEU A 41 52.11 -37.19 -13.66
CA LEU A 41 52.40 -37.20 -12.24
C LEU A 41 52.73 -38.63 -11.78
N THR A 42 53.89 -38.74 -11.15
CA THR A 42 54.40 -39.94 -10.50
C THR A 42 53.48 -40.33 -9.34
N PHE A 43 52.84 -41.49 -9.49
CA PHE A 43 51.95 -42.07 -8.47
C PHE A 43 52.76 -42.72 -7.36
N VAL A 44 52.59 -42.26 -6.12
CA VAL A 44 52.93 -43.04 -4.91
C VAL A 44 51.61 -43.42 -4.23
N PRO A 45 51.09 -44.63 -4.41
CA PRO A 45 49.91 -45.08 -3.68
C PRO A 45 50.33 -45.38 -2.24
N ILE A 46 49.83 -44.60 -1.27
CA ILE A 46 49.89 -44.97 0.14
C ILE A 46 48.59 -45.72 0.46
N SER A 47 48.72 -46.97 0.87
CA SER A 47 47.63 -47.92 1.09
C SER A 47 46.61 -47.45 2.13
N GLY A 48 45.33 -47.42 1.73
CA GLY A 48 44.16 -47.44 2.64
C GLY A 48 43.37 -46.13 2.80
N LEU A 49 43.82 -45.03 2.20
CA LEU A 49 43.16 -43.71 2.22
C LEU A 49 43.17 -43.14 0.79
N GLU A 50 42.03 -42.64 0.28
CA GLU A 50 41.95 -41.96 -1.03
C GLU A 50 42.48 -40.51 -0.92
N CYS A 51 43.73 -40.35 -0.53
CA CYS A 51 44.44 -39.09 -0.59
C CYS A 51 45.26 -39.03 -1.89
N ASN A 52 44.89 -38.12 -2.78
CA ASN A 52 45.63 -37.84 -4.01
C ASN A 52 46.42 -36.53 -3.84
N CYS A 53 47.73 -36.58 -4.04
CA CYS A 53 48.63 -35.44 -3.87
C CYS A 53 49.31 -35.08 -5.20
N ILE A 54 49.29 -33.80 -5.54
CA ILE A 54 49.86 -33.26 -6.78
C ILE A 54 50.85 -32.16 -6.41
N GLN A 55 52.03 -32.18 -7.01
CA GLN A 55 53.05 -31.15 -6.81
C GLN A 55 53.15 -30.25 -8.05
N HIS A 56 52.94 -28.94 -7.88
CA HIS A 56 53.05 -27.92 -8.92
C HIS A 56 53.95 -26.77 -8.45
N GLN A 57 55.05 -26.50 -9.16
CA GLN A 57 55.90 -25.31 -8.95
C GLN A 57 56.22 -25.01 -7.46
N HIS A 58 56.56 -26.05 -6.68
CA HIS A 58 56.83 -26.01 -5.22
C HIS A 58 55.62 -25.91 -4.27
N GLU A 59 54.40 -26.00 -4.78
CA GLU A 59 53.18 -26.20 -3.99
C GLU A 59 52.72 -27.65 -4.09
N THR A 60 52.36 -28.26 -2.96
CA THR A 60 51.81 -29.62 -2.88
C THR A 60 50.33 -29.52 -2.48
N ASP A 61 49.43 -29.83 -3.41
CA ASP A 61 47.97 -29.94 -3.20
C ASP A 61 47.60 -31.40 -2.94
N CYS A 62 47.19 -31.70 -1.71
CA CYS A 62 46.65 -33.01 -1.37
C CYS A 62 45.14 -32.94 -1.12
N ARG A 63 44.41 -33.82 -1.80
CA ARG A 63 42.97 -33.99 -1.67
C ARG A 63 42.64 -35.37 -1.14
N CYS A 64 42.05 -35.41 0.04
CA CYS A 64 41.63 -36.62 0.73
C CYS A 64 40.10 -36.73 0.73
N ARG A 65 39.57 -37.86 0.27
CA ARG A 65 38.13 -38.13 0.21
C ARG A 65 37.75 -39.48 0.80
N GLY A 66 36.48 -39.61 1.18
CA GLY A 66 35.84 -40.87 1.52
C GLY A 66 35.35 -40.97 2.97
N ASP A 67 34.21 -41.64 3.16
CA ASP A 67 33.54 -41.80 4.45
C ASP A 67 34.36 -42.56 5.51
N SER A 68 35.36 -43.33 5.08
CA SER A 68 36.30 -44.03 5.96
C SER A 68 37.37 -43.11 6.57
N LEU A 69 37.46 -41.85 6.13
CA LEU A 69 38.39 -40.88 6.67
C LEU A 69 37.87 -40.34 8.01
N TYR A 70 38.37 -40.90 9.12
CA TYR A 70 37.94 -40.54 10.48
C TYR A 70 38.81 -39.47 11.17
N SER A 71 40.00 -39.17 10.62
CA SER A 71 40.92 -38.17 11.15
C SER A 71 41.66 -37.45 10.02
N ILE A 72 42.26 -36.29 10.33
CA ILE A 72 43.17 -35.61 9.40
C ILE A 72 44.43 -36.48 9.21
N PRO A 73 44.83 -36.82 7.97
CA PRO A 73 46.06 -37.57 7.74
C PRO A 73 47.26 -36.81 8.29
N THR A 74 48.28 -37.49 8.82
CA THR A 74 49.49 -36.86 9.38
C THR A 74 50.78 -37.15 8.61
N ASN A 75 50.72 -38.04 7.62
CA ASN A 75 51.89 -38.59 6.90
C ASN A 75 52.13 -37.93 5.53
N LEU A 76 51.54 -36.76 5.27
CA LEU A 76 51.77 -36.02 4.02
C LEU A 76 53.01 -35.13 4.19
N THR A 77 53.92 -35.12 3.21
CA THR A 77 55.15 -34.33 3.25
C THR A 77 55.04 -33.10 2.37
N ASP A 78 55.65 -31.98 2.79
CA ASP A 78 55.71 -30.70 2.05
C ASP A 78 54.35 -30.14 1.60
N LEU A 79 53.32 -30.36 2.42
CA LEU A 79 51.94 -29.99 2.14
C LEU A 79 51.72 -28.47 2.19
N THR A 80 51.23 -27.87 1.10
CA THR A 80 50.85 -26.45 1.06
C THR A 80 49.34 -26.25 1.06
N ILE A 81 48.59 -27.13 0.38
CA ILE A 81 47.14 -27.09 0.30
C ILE A 81 46.58 -28.43 0.75
N LEU A 82 45.70 -28.42 1.75
CA LEU A 82 45.00 -29.60 2.22
C LEU A 82 43.50 -29.47 1.94
N THR A 83 42.96 -30.40 1.17
CA THR A 83 41.52 -30.53 0.95
C THR A 83 41.02 -31.84 1.54
N ILE A 84 40.07 -31.76 2.47
CA ILE A 84 39.33 -32.88 3.03
C ILE A 84 37.89 -32.74 2.55
N ALA A 85 37.39 -33.73 1.81
CA ALA A 85 36.02 -33.70 1.32
C ALA A 85 35.30 -35.03 1.54
N GLU A 86 33.99 -34.98 1.80
CA GLU A 86 33.16 -36.21 1.92
C GLU A 86 33.74 -37.17 2.96
N ALA A 87 34.12 -36.62 4.12
CA ALA A 87 34.85 -37.36 5.15
C ALA A 87 33.95 -37.76 6.32
N GLY A 88 34.18 -38.96 6.86
CA GLY A 88 33.49 -39.48 8.05
C GLY A 88 34.01 -38.93 9.39
N ILE A 89 34.85 -37.89 9.37
CA ILE A 89 35.43 -37.26 10.56
C ILE A 89 34.29 -36.72 11.43
N LYS A 90 34.28 -37.10 12.71
CA LYS A 90 33.31 -36.58 13.69
C LYS A 90 33.84 -35.41 14.50
N ILE A 91 35.11 -35.50 14.88
CA ILE A 91 35.82 -34.55 15.74
C ILE A 91 37.22 -34.34 15.15
N ILE A 92 37.68 -33.10 15.11
CA ILE A 92 39.09 -32.79 14.84
C ILE A 92 39.81 -32.62 16.17
N GLU A 93 40.71 -33.56 16.46
CA GLU A 93 41.47 -33.61 17.70
C GLU A 93 42.66 -32.65 17.69
N ARG A 94 43.07 -32.18 18.86
CA ARG A 94 44.26 -31.35 19.06
C ARG A 94 45.51 -31.97 18.43
N GLY A 95 46.37 -31.13 17.86
CA GLY A 95 47.63 -31.55 17.25
C GLY A 95 47.52 -32.18 15.86
N SER A 96 46.29 -32.34 15.32
CA SER A 96 46.05 -32.85 13.96
C SER A 96 46.76 -32.04 12.85
N LEU A 97 47.09 -30.76 13.10
CA LEU A 97 47.77 -29.88 12.15
C LEU A 97 49.29 -29.75 12.40
N ASN A 98 49.84 -30.41 13.42
CA ASN A 98 51.25 -30.24 13.82
C ASN A 98 52.24 -30.60 12.70
N SER A 99 51.95 -31.67 11.96
CA SER A 99 52.78 -32.13 10.83
C SER A 99 52.93 -31.06 9.74
N TYR A 100 51.98 -30.13 9.64
CA TYR A 100 51.88 -29.14 8.56
C TYR A 100 52.18 -27.71 9.01
N SER A 101 52.63 -27.54 10.26
CA SER A 101 52.84 -26.24 10.91
C SER A 101 53.66 -25.23 10.11
N LYS A 102 54.64 -25.67 9.33
CA LYS A 102 55.57 -24.77 8.60
C LYS A 102 55.15 -24.44 7.16
N THR A 103 54.34 -25.28 6.53
CA THR A 103 54.11 -25.25 5.07
C THR A 103 52.66 -25.00 4.68
N LEU A 104 51.71 -25.24 5.59
CA LEU A 104 50.28 -25.15 5.28
C LEU A 104 49.87 -23.70 4.99
N ARG A 105 49.34 -23.47 3.79
CA ARG A 105 48.81 -22.19 3.34
C ARG A 105 47.28 -22.20 3.31
N ASP A 106 46.69 -23.26 2.76
CA ASP A 106 45.24 -23.34 2.54
C ASP A 106 44.69 -24.64 3.14
N LEU A 107 43.70 -24.52 4.03
CA LEU A 107 42.97 -25.64 4.62
C LEU A 107 41.51 -25.59 4.19
N TYR A 108 41.07 -26.68 3.56
CA TYR A 108 39.73 -26.85 3.03
C TYR A 108 39.09 -28.10 3.62
N ILE A 109 37.93 -27.96 4.25
CA ILE A 109 37.11 -29.06 4.76
C ILE A 109 35.70 -28.86 4.20
N TYR A 110 35.23 -29.78 3.37
CA TYR A 110 33.96 -29.63 2.66
C TYR A 110 33.08 -30.86 2.70
N ARG A 111 31.76 -30.66 2.81
CA ARG A 111 30.77 -31.76 2.71
C ARG A 111 31.12 -32.91 3.68
N ALA A 112 31.42 -32.57 4.93
CA ALA A 112 31.72 -33.53 5.99
C ALA A 112 30.63 -33.44 7.08
N PRO A 113 29.42 -33.96 6.82
CA PRO A 113 28.24 -33.71 7.66
C PRO A 113 28.37 -34.28 9.08
N ASN A 114 29.24 -35.28 9.27
CA ASN A 114 29.48 -35.89 10.58
C ASN A 114 30.38 -35.05 11.48
N LEU A 115 31.11 -34.06 10.94
CA LEU A 115 32.01 -33.22 11.71
C LEU A 115 31.18 -32.24 12.52
N THR A 116 31.07 -32.51 13.82
CA THR A 116 30.19 -31.76 14.73
C THR A 116 30.94 -30.84 15.69
N TYR A 117 32.22 -31.13 15.94
CA TYR A 117 33.04 -30.41 16.90
C TYR A 117 34.52 -30.36 16.47
N ILE A 118 35.17 -29.24 16.76
CA ILE A 118 36.62 -29.05 16.60
C ILE A 118 37.15 -28.66 17.98
N GLU A 119 38.13 -29.40 18.50
CA GLU A 119 38.70 -29.10 19.81
C GLU A 119 39.38 -27.71 19.82
N ASP A 120 39.28 -26.99 20.94
CA ASP A 120 39.71 -25.59 21.06
C ASP A 120 41.22 -25.39 20.79
N ASP A 121 42.04 -26.43 21.00
CA ASP A 121 43.50 -26.40 20.84
C ASP A 121 43.99 -26.77 19.42
N VAL A 122 43.09 -27.10 18.49
CA VAL A 122 43.47 -27.48 17.11
C VAL A 122 44.25 -26.38 16.41
N PHE A 123 43.86 -25.12 16.63
CA PHE A 123 44.49 -23.94 16.02
C PHE A 123 45.55 -23.27 16.90
N ASN A 124 45.93 -23.89 18.02
CA ASN A 124 47.02 -23.40 18.90
C ASN A 124 48.42 -23.65 18.31
N VAL A 125 48.49 -24.09 17.05
CA VAL A 125 49.72 -24.33 16.30
C VAL A 125 50.13 -23.05 15.58
N TYR A 126 51.43 -22.76 15.56
CA TYR A 126 51.96 -21.65 14.78
C TYR A 126 51.93 -21.99 13.29
N LEU A 127 51.14 -21.25 12.51
CA LEU A 127 50.87 -21.47 11.09
C LEU A 127 51.19 -20.18 10.31
N PRO A 128 52.47 -19.84 10.08
CA PRO A 128 52.88 -18.54 9.53
C PRO A 128 52.40 -18.29 8.10
N GLN A 129 52.25 -19.35 7.30
CA GLN A 129 51.86 -19.28 5.89
C GLN A 129 50.35 -19.34 5.67
N LEU A 130 49.53 -19.63 6.70
CA LEU A 130 48.10 -19.84 6.52
C LEU A 130 47.41 -18.56 6.02
N ARG A 131 46.69 -18.68 4.90
CA ARG A 131 45.93 -17.61 4.27
C ARG A 131 44.45 -17.94 4.15
N ILE A 132 44.10 -19.19 3.89
CA ILE A 132 42.71 -19.60 3.65
C ILE A 132 42.35 -20.72 4.61
N LEU A 133 41.26 -20.52 5.35
CA LEU A 133 40.62 -21.53 6.18
C LEU A 133 39.15 -21.63 5.76
N ARG A 134 38.75 -22.75 5.16
CA ARG A 134 37.33 -22.99 4.84
C ARG A 134 36.85 -24.31 5.40
N ILE A 135 35.76 -24.27 6.14
CA ILE A 135 35.08 -25.41 6.73
C ILE A 135 33.60 -25.26 6.39
N MET A 136 33.15 -25.85 5.28
CA MET A 136 31.79 -25.66 4.77
C MET A 136 31.03 -26.97 4.62
N GLY A 137 29.71 -26.94 4.80
CA GLY A 137 28.88 -28.13 4.60
C GLY A 137 29.17 -29.22 5.64
N THR A 138 29.40 -28.82 6.89
CA THR A 138 29.69 -29.73 8.02
C THR A 138 28.62 -29.63 9.10
N GLY A 139 28.62 -30.57 10.04
CA GLY A 139 27.67 -30.60 11.16
C GLY A 139 28.03 -29.69 12.34
N LEU A 140 28.92 -28.71 12.15
CA LEU A 140 29.43 -27.87 13.24
C LEU A 140 28.32 -27.07 13.92
N LEU A 141 28.21 -27.22 15.24
CA LEU A 141 27.19 -26.56 16.06
C LEU A 141 27.65 -25.21 16.65
N ALA A 142 28.96 -24.95 16.64
CA ALA A 142 29.57 -23.75 17.20
C ALA A 142 30.77 -23.31 16.35
N VAL A 143 31.10 -22.01 16.41
CA VAL A 143 32.31 -21.47 15.79
C VAL A 143 33.55 -22.06 16.46
N PRO A 144 34.54 -22.57 15.71
CA PRO A 144 35.78 -23.09 16.30
C PRO A 144 36.56 -21.98 17.01
N TYR A 145 37.28 -22.34 18.08
CA TYR A 145 38.10 -21.36 18.80
C TYR A 145 39.32 -20.94 17.97
N LEU A 146 39.24 -19.76 17.38
CA LEU A 146 40.31 -19.18 16.54
C LEU A 146 41.25 -18.24 17.33
N GLY A 147 40.94 -17.94 18.60
CA GLY A 147 41.69 -16.96 19.38
C GLY A 147 43.14 -17.32 19.70
N SER A 148 43.50 -18.60 19.59
CA SER A 148 44.86 -19.13 19.72
C SER A 148 45.62 -19.18 18.39
N LEU A 149 44.96 -18.88 17.26
CA LEU A 149 45.57 -18.95 15.93
C LEU A 149 46.70 -17.92 15.81
N ARG A 150 47.94 -18.42 15.70
CA ARG A 150 49.14 -17.61 15.50
C ARG A 150 49.59 -17.66 14.04
N THR A 151 49.37 -16.57 13.32
CA THR A 151 49.83 -16.37 11.94
C THR A 151 50.68 -15.10 11.84
N ASP A 152 51.59 -15.04 10.87
CA ASP A 152 52.34 -13.82 10.55
C ASP A 152 51.54 -12.88 9.65
N ASN A 153 50.61 -13.46 8.88
CA ASN A 153 49.80 -12.76 7.88
C ASN A 153 48.33 -12.66 8.33
N ILE A 154 47.65 -11.64 7.82
CA ILE A 154 46.18 -11.55 7.86
C ILE A 154 45.64 -12.65 6.95
N LEU A 155 44.68 -13.46 7.44
CA LEU A 155 44.05 -14.48 6.62
C LEU A 155 43.24 -13.79 5.51
N HIS A 156 43.31 -14.30 4.28
CA HIS A 156 42.48 -13.80 3.19
C HIS A 156 41.00 -14.13 3.42
N VAL A 157 40.70 -15.38 3.80
CA VAL A 157 39.31 -15.83 4.03
C VAL A 157 39.26 -16.83 5.19
N VAL A 158 38.32 -16.62 6.10
CA VAL A 158 37.80 -17.62 7.03
C VAL A 158 36.34 -17.87 6.69
N ASP A 159 36.05 -19.07 6.22
CA ASP A 159 34.75 -19.46 5.67
C ASP A 159 34.17 -20.61 6.47
N LEU A 160 33.01 -20.37 7.07
CA LEU A 160 32.23 -21.30 7.88
C LEU A 160 30.80 -21.42 7.34
N GLU A 161 30.63 -21.25 6.03
CA GLU A 161 29.31 -21.30 5.39
C GLU A 161 28.68 -22.70 5.41
N ASN A 162 27.35 -22.76 5.40
CA ASN A 162 26.56 -24.00 5.31
C ASN A 162 26.89 -25.01 6.43
N ASN A 163 27.04 -24.54 7.67
CA ASN A 163 27.14 -25.40 8.85
C ASN A 163 25.86 -25.29 9.71
N LEU A 164 25.87 -25.86 10.91
CA LEU A 164 24.74 -25.88 11.84
C LEU A 164 24.98 -24.97 13.05
N ILE A 165 25.75 -23.88 12.88
CA ILE A 165 26.13 -23.00 13.98
C ILE A 165 24.91 -22.24 14.49
N GLN A 166 24.63 -22.32 15.78
CA GLN A 166 23.38 -21.77 16.35
C GLN A 166 23.54 -20.40 17.01
N ASN A 167 24.71 -20.10 17.56
CA ASN A 167 24.96 -18.87 18.33
C ASN A 167 26.39 -18.38 18.14
N ILE A 168 26.57 -17.05 18.20
CA ILE A 168 27.89 -16.42 18.32
C ILE A 168 27.98 -15.82 19.73
N GLY A 169 28.80 -16.45 20.58
CA GLY A 169 28.95 -16.08 21.98
C GLY A 169 29.82 -14.85 22.21
N THR A 170 29.85 -14.38 23.46
CA THR A 170 30.70 -13.24 23.87
C THR A 170 32.18 -13.55 23.63
N ALA A 171 32.87 -12.67 22.89
CA ALA A 171 34.28 -12.80 22.53
C ALA A 171 34.66 -14.17 21.91
N SER A 172 33.71 -14.87 21.29
CA SER A 172 33.95 -16.18 20.69
C SER A 172 34.77 -16.10 19.41
N ILE A 173 34.72 -14.96 18.71
CA ILE A 173 35.44 -14.76 17.45
C ILE A 173 36.59 -13.78 17.68
N LYS A 174 37.80 -14.31 17.55
CA LYS A 174 39.05 -13.55 17.64
C LYS A 174 39.99 -13.97 16.51
N VAL A 175 39.95 -13.22 15.40
CA VAL A 175 40.72 -13.53 14.19
C VAL A 175 41.15 -12.26 13.46
N LYS A 176 42.26 -12.35 12.73
CA LYS A 176 42.70 -11.32 11.77
C LYS A 176 42.48 -11.83 10.36
N ALA A 177 41.43 -11.36 9.69
CA ALA A 177 41.06 -11.82 8.37
C ALA A 177 40.58 -10.68 7.48
N GLU A 178 40.77 -10.78 6.17
CA GLU A 178 40.12 -9.88 5.23
C GLU A 178 38.62 -10.22 5.14
N GLN A 179 38.26 -11.51 5.06
CA GLN A 179 36.86 -11.94 5.00
C GLN A 179 36.56 -12.99 6.07
N PHE A 180 35.44 -12.81 6.79
CA PHE A 180 34.88 -13.78 7.71
C PHE A 180 33.43 -14.07 7.32
N LEU A 181 33.17 -15.29 6.85
CA LEU A 181 31.89 -15.70 6.27
C LEU A 181 31.27 -16.78 7.16
N VAL A 182 30.07 -16.53 7.67
CA VAL A 182 29.26 -17.48 8.47
C VAL A 182 27.85 -17.58 7.89
N ASN A 183 27.78 -17.59 6.55
CA ASN A 183 26.51 -17.56 5.82
C ASN A 183 25.79 -18.91 5.91
N TYR A 184 24.47 -18.89 5.77
CA TYR A 184 23.62 -20.09 5.67
C TYR A 184 23.84 -21.08 6.83
N ASN A 185 23.88 -20.55 8.06
CA ASN A 185 23.91 -21.32 9.29
C ASN A 185 22.55 -21.22 10.01
N GLU A 186 22.46 -21.75 11.24
CA GLU A 186 21.28 -21.68 12.10
C GLU A 186 21.39 -20.59 13.17
N ILE A 187 22.17 -19.53 12.90
CA ILE A 187 22.48 -18.52 13.93
C ILE A 187 21.20 -17.79 14.32
N SER A 188 20.88 -17.80 15.61
CA SER A 188 19.69 -17.13 16.16
C SER A 188 20.01 -15.86 16.95
N VAL A 189 21.18 -15.84 17.61
CA VAL A 189 21.63 -14.75 18.48
C VAL A 189 23.12 -14.47 18.28
N VAL A 190 23.48 -13.18 18.32
CA VAL A 190 24.86 -12.69 18.43
C VAL A 190 25.00 -11.88 19.71
N ASP A 191 25.82 -12.38 20.63
CA ASP A 191 26.02 -11.81 21.96
C ASP A 191 26.86 -10.52 21.97
N SER A 192 26.93 -9.87 23.13
CA SER A 192 27.76 -8.69 23.35
C SER A 192 29.24 -8.97 23.05
N MET A 193 29.94 -8.01 22.42
CA MET A 193 31.38 -8.09 22.18
C MET A 193 31.83 -9.39 21.47
N ALA A 194 30.94 -9.99 20.66
CA ALA A 194 31.17 -11.27 19.98
C ALA A 194 32.47 -11.31 19.17
N PHE A 195 32.84 -10.17 18.56
CA PHE A 195 34.02 -10.01 17.70
C PHE A 195 35.16 -9.22 18.35
N ASN A 196 35.15 -9.07 19.67
CA ASN A 196 36.10 -8.20 20.36
C ASN A 196 37.55 -8.66 20.19
N GLY A 197 38.40 -7.75 19.71
CA GLY A 197 39.81 -8.02 19.43
C GLY A 197 40.07 -8.67 18.07
N SER A 198 39.04 -8.85 17.24
CA SER A 198 39.18 -9.25 15.84
C SER A 198 39.51 -8.06 14.94
N GLU A 199 40.17 -8.35 13.82
CA GLU A 199 40.43 -7.42 12.73
C GLU A 199 39.86 -8.05 11.45
N ILE A 200 38.66 -7.63 11.04
CA ILE A 200 37.92 -8.23 9.93
C ILE A 200 37.49 -7.13 8.97
N ALA A 201 37.90 -7.20 7.70
CA ALA A 201 37.51 -6.19 6.71
C ALA A 201 36.08 -6.40 6.16
N LYS A 202 35.69 -7.66 5.94
CA LYS A 202 34.36 -8.06 5.46
C LYS A 202 33.75 -9.13 6.34
N LEU A 203 32.59 -8.85 6.93
CA LEU A 203 31.80 -9.77 7.73
C LEU A 203 30.48 -10.09 7.05
N SER A 204 30.15 -11.38 6.94
CA SER A 204 28.91 -11.82 6.32
C SER A 204 28.19 -12.84 7.22
N LEU A 205 26.95 -12.52 7.59
CA LEU A 205 26.01 -13.37 8.33
C LEU A 205 24.78 -13.70 7.48
N LYS A 206 24.92 -13.62 6.16
CA LYS A 206 23.85 -13.78 5.18
C LYS A 206 23.15 -15.13 5.31
N GLY A 207 21.84 -15.17 5.14
CA GLY A 207 21.07 -16.42 5.09
C GLY A 207 20.84 -17.10 6.44
N ASN A 208 21.22 -16.45 7.55
CA ASN A 208 20.84 -16.88 8.89
C ASN A 208 19.41 -16.43 9.19
N VAL A 209 18.43 -17.15 8.65
CA VAL A 209 17.00 -16.77 8.70
C VAL A 209 16.44 -16.68 10.12
N ALA A 210 17.00 -17.43 11.07
CA ALA A 210 16.63 -17.42 12.48
C ALA A 210 17.23 -16.24 13.26
N LEU A 211 18.20 -15.52 12.69
CA LEU A 211 18.92 -14.43 13.36
C LEU A 211 17.98 -13.25 13.54
N ARG A 212 17.56 -13.03 14.79
CA ARG A 212 16.63 -11.95 15.16
C ARG A 212 17.26 -10.89 16.06
N ASN A 213 18.13 -11.32 16.96
CA ASN A 213 18.70 -10.49 18.00
C ASN A 213 20.22 -10.41 17.85
N ILE A 214 20.73 -9.22 17.52
CA ILE A 214 22.13 -8.88 17.61
C ILE A 214 22.26 -7.89 18.78
N HIS A 215 23.09 -8.21 19.76
CA HIS A 215 23.28 -7.35 20.93
C HIS A 215 23.81 -5.95 20.52
N THR A 216 23.42 -4.90 21.25
CA THR A 216 23.79 -3.50 20.95
C THR A 216 25.29 -3.24 20.87
N ASP A 217 26.06 -4.03 21.62
CA ASP A 217 27.51 -3.97 21.70
C ASP A 217 28.21 -5.14 20.98
N ALA A 218 27.51 -5.88 20.11
CA ALA A 218 28.04 -7.08 19.45
C ALA A 218 29.32 -6.80 18.63
N PHE A 219 29.34 -5.67 17.91
CA PHE A 219 30.46 -5.25 17.05
C PHE A 219 31.50 -4.38 17.79
N VAL A 220 31.36 -4.16 19.10
CA VAL A 220 32.33 -3.38 19.87
C VAL A 220 33.65 -4.14 19.97
N GLY A 221 34.74 -3.44 19.66
CA GLY A 221 36.10 -4.02 19.66
C GLY A 221 36.50 -4.71 18.36
N LEU A 222 35.59 -4.78 17.37
CA LEU A 222 35.92 -5.18 16.01
C LEU A 222 36.64 -4.04 15.29
N LYS A 223 37.76 -4.34 14.65
CA LYS A 223 38.60 -3.36 13.94
C LYS A 223 38.57 -3.58 12.44
N SER A 224 38.75 -2.49 11.69
CA SER A 224 38.95 -2.49 10.24
C SER A 224 37.74 -2.95 9.41
N LEU A 225 36.53 -3.07 9.99
CA LEU A 225 35.34 -3.49 9.27
C LEU A 225 34.90 -2.43 8.25
N ARG A 226 34.91 -2.81 6.97
CA ARG A 226 34.47 -1.99 5.83
C ARG A 226 33.20 -2.53 5.19
N ASN A 227 32.98 -3.84 5.20
CA ASN A 227 31.84 -4.45 4.50
C ASN A 227 31.05 -5.35 5.45
N LEU A 228 29.75 -5.13 5.56
CA LEU A 228 28.85 -5.93 6.39
C LEU A 228 27.65 -6.42 5.57
N ASP A 229 27.45 -7.72 5.54
CA ASP A 229 26.29 -8.36 4.91
C ASP A 229 25.44 -9.10 5.95
N LEU A 230 24.20 -8.63 6.13
CA LEU A 230 23.16 -9.21 6.98
C LEU A 230 21.93 -9.61 6.15
N SER A 231 22.09 -9.82 4.84
CA SER A 231 20.99 -10.16 3.95
C SER A 231 20.34 -11.49 4.33
N GLU A 232 19.05 -11.65 4.02
CA GLU A 232 18.29 -12.87 4.30
C GLU A 232 18.28 -13.24 5.81
N THR A 233 18.33 -12.24 6.69
CA THR A 233 18.18 -12.41 8.15
C THR A 233 16.84 -11.85 8.64
N SER A 234 16.49 -12.14 9.89
CA SER A 234 15.25 -11.68 10.54
C SER A 234 15.51 -10.63 11.64
N ILE A 235 16.57 -9.83 11.51
CA ILE A 235 16.93 -8.81 12.50
C ILE A 235 15.88 -7.69 12.54
N VAL A 236 15.59 -7.20 13.75
CA VAL A 236 14.62 -6.10 13.95
C VAL A 236 15.32 -4.74 14.11
N VAL A 237 16.57 -4.74 14.57
CA VAL A 237 17.37 -3.54 14.83
C VAL A 237 18.80 -3.79 14.39
N LEU A 238 19.41 -2.81 13.72
CA LEU A 238 20.83 -2.81 13.39
C LEU A 238 21.62 -2.11 14.52
N PRO A 239 22.52 -2.82 15.24
CA PRO A 239 23.34 -2.18 16.26
C PRO A 239 24.46 -1.35 15.61
N ILE A 240 24.49 -0.06 15.93
CA ILE A 240 25.38 0.93 15.30
C ILE A 240 26.77 1.03 15.92
N LYS A 241 26.95 0.56 17.17
CA LYS A 241 28.23 0.70 17.88
C LYS A 241 29.27 -0.23 17.27
N GLY A 242 30.41 0.33 16.86
CA GLY A 242 31.46 -0.40 16.16
C GLY A 242 31.33 -0.43 14.64
N LEU A 243 30.29 0.19 14.06
CA LEU A 243 30.06 0.25 12.60
C LEU A 243 30.41 1.61 11.95
N GLN A 244 31.18 2.45 12.64
CA GLN A 244 31.52 3.82 12.20
C GLN A 244 32.32 3.83 10.88
N ASP A 245 33.19 2.85 10.73
CA ASP A 245 34.18 2.70 9.66
C ASP A 245 33.62 2.02 8.38
N LEU A 246 32.35 1.69 8.35
CA LEU A 246 31.73 0.90 7.28
C LEU A 246 31.71 1.67 5.95
N ASP A 247 32.11 1.01 4.85
CA ASP A 247 32.01 1.49 3.47
C ASP A 247 30.76 0.94 2.77
N THR A 248 30.46 -0.35 2.96
CA THR A 248 29.33 -1.03 2.30
C THR A 248 28.47 -1.78 3.32
N LEU A 249 27.16 -1.50 3.31
CA LEU A 249 26.15 -2.21 4.11
C LEU A 249 25.17 -2.95 3.19
N ILE A 250 25.00 -4.25 3.40
CA ILE A 250 24.08 -5.09 2.63
C ILE A 250 23.07 -5.74 3.58
N MET A 251 21.79 -5.47 3.35
CA MET A 251 20.64 -5.95 4.11
C MET A 251 19.47 -6.20 3.14
N LYS A 252 19.69 -7.06 2.14
CA LYS A 252 18.65 -7.49 1.20
C LYS A 252 17.75 -8.53 1.88
N ASP A 253 16.47 -8.56 1.53
CA ASP A 253 15.48 -9.51 2.07
C ASP A 253 15.38 -9.60 3.61
N THR A 254 15.70 -8.51 4.31
CA THR A 254 15.62 -8.35 5.77
C THR A 254 14.31 -7.66 6.17
N LYS A 255 13.17 -8.31 5.92
CA LYS A 255 11.82 -7.70 6.02
C LYS A 255 11.39 -7.31 7.44
N SER A 256 12.05 -7.84 8.46
CA SER A 256 11.79 -7.53 9.87
C SER A 256 12.36 -6.17 10.30
N LEU A 257 13.38 -5.65 9.60
CA LEU A 257 14.00 -4.37 9.88
C LEU A 257 13.14 -3.25 9.27
N LYS A 258 12.29 -2.64 10.08
CA LYS A 258 11.38 -1.60 9.60
C LYS A 258 11.97 -0.20 9.64
N VAL A 259 12.84 0.09 10.61
CA VAL A 259 13.43 1.42 10.80
C VAL A 259 14.93 1.37 10.52
N PHE A 260 15.41 2.31 9.72
CA PHE A 260 16.83 2.48 9.44
C PHE A 260 17.46 3.42 10.50
N PRO A 261 18.64 3.11 11.05
CA PRO A 261 19.27 3.98 12.03
C PRO A 261 19.74 5.30 11.42
N SER A 262 20.05 6.28 12.28
CA SER A 262 20.55 7.59 11.83
C SER A 262 21.82 7.43 10.98
N ILE A 263 21.83 8.07 9.81
CA ILE A 263 22.96 7.97 8.87
C ILE A 263 24.26 8.57 9.44
N TYR A 264 24.14 9.47 10.43
CA TYR A 264 25.27 10.11 11.10
C TYR A 264 26.13 9.14 11.93
N ASN A 265 25.65 7.92 12.15
CA ASN A 265 26.42 6.87 12.81
C ASN A 265 27.43 6.18 11.88
N PHE A 266 27.32 6.39 10.56
CA PHE A 266 28.19 5.79 9.56
C PHE A 266 29.07 6.87 8.91
N GLU A 267 30.27 7.06 9.44
CA GLU A 267 31.18 8.14 9.03
C GLU A 267 31.71 7.95 7.60
N TYR A 268 31.88 6.68 7.18
CA TYR A 268 32.55 6.33 5.93
C TYR A 268 31.65 5.70 4.84
N ILE A 269 30.36 5.50 5.09
CA ILE A 269 29.45 4.74 4.21
C ILE A 269 29.37 5.29 2.78
N LYS A 270 29.59 4.42 1.78
CA LYS A 270 29.55 4.72 0.35
C LYS A 270 28.39 4.02 -0.34
N GLU A 271 28.10 2.79 0.07
CA GLU A 271 27.10 1.93 -0.57
C GLU A 271 26.17 1.30 0.47
N ALA A 272 24.87 1.34 0.20
CA ALA A 272 23.85 0.72 1.04
C ALA A 272 22.85 -0.05 0.16
N HIS A 273 22.84 -1.38 0.26
CA HIS A 273 21.86 -2.22 -0.40
C HIS A 273 20.86 -2.74 0.63
N LEU A 274 19.66 -2.20 0.62
CA LEU A 274 18.64 -2.34 1.64
C LEU A 274 17.42 -3.10 1.10
N THR A 275 16.50 -3.46 1.99
CA THR A 275 15.27 -4.17 1.61
C THR A 275 14.18 -3.21 1.14
N TYR A 276 14.06 -2.04 1.77
CA TYR A 276 12.97 -1.10 1.53
C TYR A 276 13.47 0.18 0.85
N PRO A 277 12.79 0.68 -0.20
CA PRO A 277 13.16 1.95 -0.84
C PRO A 277 13.10 3.15 0.12
N TYR A 278 12.21 3.11 1.12
CA TYR A 278 12.07 4.16 2.12
C TYR A 278 13.32 4.32 3.01
N HIS A 279 14.11 3.27 3.21
CA HIS A 279 15.36 3.39 3.96
C HIS A 279 16.38 4.28 3.22
N CYS A 280 16.38 4.24 1.88
CA CYS A 280 17.23 5.13 1.07
C CYS A 280 16.82 6.60 1.15
N CYS A 281 15.60 6.92 1.59
CA CYS A 281 15.18 8.31 1.83
C CYS A 281 15.98 8.99 2.96
N ALA A 282 16.55 8.21 3.89
CA ALA A 282 17.38 8.73 4.98
C ALA A 282 18.61 9.49 4.46
N PHE A 283 19.26 8.97 3.41
CA PHE A 283 20.43 9.60 2.77
C PHE A 283 20.07 10.85 1.97
N LYS A 284 18.89 10.86 1.34
CA LYS A 284 18.42 12.00 0.52
C LYS A 284 17.87 13.15 1.37
N PHE A 285 17.23 12.84 2.49
CA PHE A 285 16.56 13.81 3.38
C PHE A 285 16.93 13.59 4.87
N PRO A 286 18.21 13.71 5.24
CA PRO A 286 18.66 13.41 6.61
C PRO A 286 18.00 14.27 7.68
N ALA A 287 17.76 15.55 7.39
CA ALA A 287 17.08 16.49 8.28
C ALA A 287 15.65 16.07 8.64
N LYS A 288 14.97 15.36 7.73
CA LYS A 288 13.61 14.84 7.97
C LYS A 288 13.64 13.46 8.61
N HIS A 289 14.65 12.66 8.30
CA HIS A 289 14.78 11.29 8.82
C HIS A 289 15.00 11.30 10.32
N ASP A 290 15.98 12.09 10.78
CA ASP A 290 16.32 12.24 12.19
C ASP A 290 16.66 13.71 12.50
N PRO A 291 15.65 14.55 12.83
CA PRO A 291 15.87 15.96 13.11
C PRO A 291 16.76 16.22 14.33
N ALA A 292 16.79 15.30 15.30
CA ALA A 292 17.55 15.47 16.52
C ALA A 292 19.05 15.26 16.26
N GLU A 293 19.42 14.14 15.63
CA GLU A 293 20.82 13.89 15.25
C GLU A 293 21.29 14.84 14.15
N HIS A 294 20.40 15.27 13.23
CA HIS A 294 20.73 16.30 12.24
C HIS A 294 21.15 17.60 12.91
N ARG A 295 20.40 18.09 13.91
CA ARG A 295 20.75 19.30 14.67
C ARG A 295 22.10 19.16 15.36
N LYS A 296 22.36 18.02 16.02
CA LYS A 296 23.66 17.75 16.67
C LYS A 296 24.80 17.75 15.67
N HIS A 297 24.59 17.15 14.50
CA HIS A 297 25.59 17.13 13.43
C HIS A 297 25.84 18.55 12.88
N GLU A 298 24.80 19.34 12.64
CA GLU A 298 24.95 20.74 12.22
C GLU A 298 25.70 21.58 13.26
N GLU A 299 25.38 21.44 14.54
CA GLU A 299 26.09 22.11 15.64
C GLU A 299 27.56 21.70 15.67
N PHE A 300 27.85 20.41 15.53
CA PHE A 300 29.22 19.89 15.44
C PHE A 300 29.98 20.51 14.25
N ILE A 301 29.38 20.54 13.06
CA ILE A 301 29.97 21.15 11.87
C ILE A 301 30.19 22.65 12.05
N LEU A 302 29.25 23.36 12.69
CA LEU A 302 29.39 24.79 13.00
C LEU A 302 30.53 25.06 13.99
N GLN A 303 30.67 24.24 15.03
CA GLN A 303 31.75 24.32 16.00
C GLN A 303 33.12 24.09 15.33
N ILE A 304 33.21 23.05 14.48
CA ILE A 304 34.40 22.78 13.67
C ILE A 304 34.71 23.95 12.74
N ASN A 305 33.72 24.47 12.01
CA ASN A 305 33.92 25.58 11.08
C ASN A 305 34.39 26.84 11.81
N LYS A 306 33.83 27.15 12.98
CA LYS A 306 34.28 28.27 13.83
C LYS A 306 35.73 28.08 14.29
N TYR A 307 36.11 26.85 14.62
CA TYR A 307 37.48 26.51 15.02
C TYR A 307 38.48 26.56 13.85
N CYS A 308 38.08 26.12 12.65
CA CYS A 308 38.91 26.10 11.45
C CYS A 308 38.93 27.44 10.68
N ALA A 309 37.95 28.33 10.89
CA ALA A 309 37.82 29.62 10.19
C ALA A 309 39.04 30.57 10.33
N PRO A 310 39.67 30.75 11.51
CA PRO A 310 40.84 31.62 11.65
C PRO A 310 42.11 31.04 10.99
N ARG A 311 42.11 29.74 10.67
CA ARG A 311 43.32 28.97 10.32
C ARG A 311 43.43 28.59 8.84
N ARG A 312 42.37 28.73 8.04
CA ARG A 312 42.44 28.64 6.55
C ARG A 312 43.38 29.67 5.90
N ARG A 313 43.88 30.67 6.66
CA ARG A 313 44.84 31.70 6.19
C ARG A 313 46.33 31.37 6.42
N ARG A 314 46.69 30.32 7.16
CA ARG A 314 48.09 29.90 7.34
C ARG A 314 48.27 28.48 6.78
N ARG A 315 49.06 28.35 5.71
CA ARG A 315 49.54 27.05 5.22
C ARG A 315 50.43 26.38 6.29
N ARG A 316 49.90 25.39 7.01
CA ARG A 316 50.63 24.16 7.38
C ARG A 316 49.74 23.16 8.13
N ASP A 317 50.03 21.89 7.88
CA ASP A 317 49.42 20.68 8.44
C ASP A 317 49.76 20.51 9.93
N ASP A 318 49.06 21.21 10.82
CA ASP A 318 49.21 21.01 12.28
C ASP A 318 48.03 20.20 12.84
N TRP A 319 48.33 19.03 13.41
CA TRP A 319 47.38 18.16 14.13
C TRP A 319 47.10 18.72 15.53
N TRP A 320 45.83 18.78 15.96
CA TRP A 320 45.46 19.22 17.32
C TRP A 320 44.32 18.39 17.93
N GLN A 321 44.35 18.21 19.25
CA GLN A 321 43.35 17.48 20.04
C GLN A 321 42.32 18.46 20.64
N LEU A 322 41.02 18.26 20.39
CA LEU A 322 39.94 18.94 21.11
C LEU A 322 39.25 17.97 22.08
N SER A 323 39.11 18.36 23.34
CA SER A 323 38.24 17.68 24.30
C SER A 323 36.86 18.33 24.29
N PHE A 324 35.84 17.59 23.87
CA PHE A 324 34.46 18.02 24.02
C PHE A 324 33.93 17.54 25.37
N ASN A 325 33.46 18.49 26.19
CA ASN A 325 32.76 18.19 27.43
C ASN A 325 31.26 18.21 27.09
N ASN A 326 30.66 17.02 26.94
CA ASN A 326 29.26 16.93 26.50
C ASN A 326 28.32 17.08 27.71
N SER A 327 28.32 18.27 28.31
CA SER A 327 27.39 18.63 29.37
C SER A 327 26.43 19.68 28.83
N ASN A 328 25.37 19.25 28.14
CA ASN A 328 24.08 19.96 28.11
C ASN A 328 22.98 19.03 27.57
N SER A 329 22.16 18.52 28.49
CA SER A 329 20.86 17.95 28.17
C SER A 329 19.85 19.08 27.98
N TYR A 330 19.42 19.33 26.74
CA TYR A 330 18.19 20.06 26.49
C TYR A 330 17.08 19.03 26.27
N LEU A 331 16.12 19.02 27.19
CA LEU A 331 14.82 18.41 26.99
C LEU A 331 14.07 19.27 25.97
N ASP A 332 13.63 18.67 24.86
CA ASP A 332 12.59 19.26 24.03
C ASP A 332 11.47 18.23 23.88
N GLU A 333 10.26 18.72 24.12
CA GLU A 333 9.01 17.99 23.99
C GLU A 333 8.69 17.75 22.51
N GLU A 334 8.03 16.61 22.25
CA GLU A 334 7.44 16.16 20.97
C GLU A 334 8.31 15.31 20.03
N GLY A 335 7.97 14.01 19.99
CA GLY A 335 8.40 13.05 18.97
C GLY A 335 9.29 11.93 19.48
N HIS A 336 8.75 11.03 20.31
CA HIS A 336 9.50 9.89 20.85
C HIS A 336 10.04 8.95 19.75
N PHE A 337 11.36 8.96 19.57
CA PHE A 337 12.15 7.79 19.22
C PHE A 337 13.11 7.50 20.39
N HIS A 338 13.35 6.21 20.67
CA HIS A 338 13.81 5.63 21.95
C HIS A 338 15.03 6.26 22.66
N ASP A 339 15.18 5.86 23.94
CA ASP A 339 16.07 6.38 24.98
C ASP A 339 17.46 6.85 24.53
N MET A 340 17.77 8.10 24.88
CA MET A 340 19.09 8.71 24.74
C MET A 340 20.11 8.04 25.67
N VAL A 341 21.18 7.48 25.10
CA VAL A 341 22.34 7.01 25.86
C VAL A 341 23.21 8.21 26.25
N LYS A 342 23.51 8.35 27.55
CA LYS A 342 24.56 9.24 28.07
C LYS A 342 25.91 8.84 27.45
N SER A 343 26.45 9.70 26.59
CA SER A 343 27.79 9.54 26.03
C SER A 343 28.86 10.00 27.03
N THR A 344 29.84 9.15 27.30
CA THR A 344 31.09 9.45 28.02
C THR A 344 32.02 10.33 27.16
N ASP A 345 32.75 11.25 27.80
CA ASP A 345 33.73 12.17 27.20
C ASP A 345 34.55 11.55 26.05
N THR A 346 34.23 11.93 24.81
CA THR A 346 35.01 11.57 23.62
C THR A 346 35.96 12.72 23.25
N LYS A 347 37.27 12.44 23.31
CA LYS A 347 38.32 13.34 22.77
C LYS A 347 38.40 13.13 21.25
N ILE A 348 38.21 14.18 20.47
CA ILE A 348 38.22 14.12 19.00
C ILE A 348 39.40 14.95 18.48
N SER A 349 40.29 14.33 17.70
CA SER A 349 41.34 15.04 16.96
C SER A 349 40.79 15.49 15.61
N ILE A 350 40.85 16.78 15.30
CA ILE A 350 40.24 17.35 14.09
C ILE A 350 41.34 17.92 13.20
N MET A 351 41.41 17.45 11.94
CA MET A 351 42.20 18.08 10.88
C MET A 351 41.34 19.07 10.10
N CYS A 352 41.79 20.32 9.97
CA CYS A 352 41.07 21.34 9.23
C CYS A 352 41.22 21.14 7.71
N GLY A 353 40.21 20.51 7.08
CA GLY A 353 40.14 20.26 5.63
C GLY A 353 38.77 20.63 5.02
N ASN A 354 38.33 19.92 3.97
CA ASN A 354 36.94 19.95 3.53
C ASN A 354 36.17 18.90 4.36
N ILE A 355 35.49 19.35 5.42
CA ILE A 355 34.96 18.47 6.49
C ILE A 355 33.50 18.09 6.23
N THR A 356 32.87 18.68 5.23
CA THR A 356 31.47 18.39 4.89
C THR A 356 31.39 17.17 3.98
N ARG A 357 31.07 16.02 4.56
CA ARG A 357 30.62 14.84 3.80
C ARG A 357 29.19 15.09 3.32
N ASP A 358 28.95 14.95 2.03
CA ASP A 358 27.58 14.92 1.52
C ASP A 358 27.07 13.48 1.53
N TYR A 359 26.14 13.19 2.44
CA TYR A 359 25.51 11.87 2.51
C TYR A 359 24.58 11.60 1.32
N LYS A 360 24.29 12.60 0.47
CA LYS A 360 23.52 12.42 -0.76
C LYS A 360 24.28 11.67 -1.85
N ASP A 361 25.61 11.62 -1.76
CA ASP A 361 26.47 10.91 -2.72
C ASP A 361 26.55 9.40 -2.44
N VAL A 362 25.93 8.93 -1.35
CA VAL A 362 25.86 7.50 -1.01
C VAL A 362 24.98 6.76 -2.03
N ASN A 363 25.53 5.73 -2.64
CA ASN A 363 24.78 4.87 -3.55
C ASN A 363 23.87 3.94 -2.74
N CYS A 364 22.56 4.21 -2.76
CA CYS A 364 21.57 3.43 -2.02
C CYS A 364 20.57 2.74 -2.94
N GLU A 365 20.41 1.43 -2.75
CA GLU A 365 19.47 0.59 -3.48
C GLU A 365 18.52 -0.14 -2.50
N PRO A 366 17.24 -0.36 -2.84
CA PRO A 366 16.57 0.05 -4.06
C PRO A 366 16.22 1.54 -4.06
N ILE A 367 16.31 2.17 -5.22
CA ILE A 367 15.95 3.57 -5.41
C ILE A 367 14.43 3.74 -5.17
N PRO A 368 13.99 4.79 -4.44
CA PRO A 368 12.57 5.12 -4.29
C PRO A 368 11.85 5.18 -5.64
N ASP A 369 10.79 4.38 -5.78
CA ASP A 369 10.03 4.23 -7.02
C ASP A 369 8.80 5.15 -7.06
N ALA A 370 8.06 5.05 -8.16
CA ALA A 370 6.81 5.77 -8.35
C ALA A 370 5.79 5.51 -7.22
N PHE A 371 5.70 4.27 -6.77
CA PHE A 371 4.69 3.85 -5.82
C PHE A 371 5.09 4.17 -4.37
N ASN A 372 6.39 4.38 -4.12
CA ASN A 372 7.01 4.57 -2.83
C ASN A 372 8.05 5.73 -2.83
N PRO A 373 7.63 6.97 -3.12
CA PRO A 373 8.51 8.13 -3.05
C PRO A 373 8.77 8.56 -1.60
N CYS A 374 9.86 9.30 -1.37
CA CYS A 374 10.22 9.89 -0.06
C CYS A 374 9.33 11.06 0.39
N GLU A 375 8.23 11.30 -0.32
CA GLU A 375 7.27 12.36 -0.01
C GLU A 375 6.22 11.87 0.96
N ASP A 376 5.47 12.81 1.54
CA ASP A 376 4.28 12.46 2.32
C ASP A 376 3.24 11.73 1.47
N LEU A 377 2.34 11.02 2.15
CA LEU A 377 1.27 10.22 1.53
C LEU A 377 0.49 11.03 0.47
N MET A 378 0.08 12.26 0.81
CA MET A 378 -0.62 13.17 -0.11
C MET A 378 0.29 14.16 -0.85
N GLY A 379 1.48 14.48 -0.32
CA GLY A 379 2.47 15.39 -0.91
C GLY A 379 2.09 16.89 -1.01
N ASN A 380 0.81 17.23 -1.20
CA ASN A 380 0.34 18.61 -1.40
C ASN A 380 -0.79 19.00 -0.43
N TRP A 381 -0.68 20.18 0.18
CA TRP A 381 -1.72 20.77 1.05
C TRP A 381 -3.09 20.93 0.38
N ALA A 382 -3.14 21.29 -0.90
CA ALA A 382 -4.40 21.40 -1.63
C ALA A 382 -5.11 20.04 -1.75
N LEU A 383 -4.34 18.98 -2.03
CA LEU A 383 -4.86 17.62 -2.11
C LEU A 383 -5.36 17.14 -0.74
N ARG A 384 -4.61 17.42 0.34
CA ARG A 384 -5.04 17.10 1.72
C ARG A 384 -6.40 17.71 2.06
N ILE A 385 -6.56 19.01 1.80
CA ILE A 385 -7.83 19.71 2.07
C ILE A 385 -8.96 19.10 1.23
N ALA A 386 -8.70 18.83 -0.05
CA ALA A 386 -9.68 18.22 -0.95
C ALA A 386 -10.12 16.82 -0.48
N VAL A 387 -9.20 15.97 -0.04
CA VAL A 387 -9.49 14.61 0.44
C VAL A 387 -10.34 14.65 1.71
N TRP A 388 -9.98 15.50 2.69
CA TRP A 388 -10.80 15.70 3.89
C TRP A 388 -12.21 16.15 3.55
N LEU A 389 -12.35 17.09 2.62
CA LEU A 389 -13.65 17.57 2.16
C LEU A 389 -14.47 16.47 1.49
N VAL A 390 -13.89 15.73 0.54
CA VAL A 390 -14.57 14.62 -0.16
C VAL A 390 -14.98 13.51 0.83
N ALA A 391 -14.09 13.16 1.76
CA ALA A 391 -14.35 12.12 2.75
C ALA A 391 -15.54 12.47 3.66
N VAL A 392 -15.57 13.70 4.20
CA VAL A 392 -16.67 14.16 5.05
C VAL A 392 -17.98 14.24 4.27
N LEU A 393 -17.96 14.80 3.06
CA LEU A 393 -19.16 14.90 2.22
C LEU A 393 -19.70 13.52 1.82
N ALA A 394 -18.84 12.56 1.52
CA ALA A 394 -19.23 11.18 1.21
C ALA A 394 -19.88 10.51 2.42
N ILE A 395 -19.28 10.61 3.62
CA ILE A 395 -19.85 10.00 4.83
C ILE A 395 -21.18 10.63 5.20
N VAL A 396 -21.23 11.96 5.32
CA VAL A 396 -22.44 12.68 5.75
C VAL A 396 -23.55 12.50 4.74
N GLY A 397 -23.25 12.61 3.45
CA GLY A 397 -24.22 12.45 2.36
C GLY A 397 -24.81 11.04 2.34
N ASN A 398 -23.98 10.01 2.30
CA ASN A 398 -24.44 8.63 2.21
C ASN A 398 -25.13 8.14 3.49
N LEU A 399 -24.66 8.58 4.67
CA LEU A 399 -25.34 8.31 5.94
C LEU A 399 -26.73 8.95 5.99
N ALA A 400 -26.87 10.21 5.53
CA ALA A 400 -28.16 10.85 5.43
C ALA A 400 -29.11 10.11 4.48
N VAL A 401 -28.60 9.62 3.35
CA VAL A 401 -29.39 8.81 2.40
C VAL A 401 -29.90 7.54 3.06
N LEU A 402 -29.03 6.80 3.75
CA LEU A 402 -29.41 5.58 4.49
C LEU A 402 -30.46 5.87 5.56
N ILE A 403 -30.27 6.91 6.38
CA ILE A 403 -31.21 7.30 7.44
C ILE A 403 -32.58 7.63 6.84
N VAL A 404 -32.64 8.45 5.78
CA VAL A 404 -33.91 8.85 5.15
C VAL A 404 -34.64 7.65 4.54
N LEU A 405 -33.92 6.78 3.83
CA LEU A 405 -34.53 5.66 3.11
C LEU A 405 -34.97 4.53 4.06
N VAL A 406 -34.21 4.25 5.13
CA VAL A 406 -34.54 3.21 6.12
C VAL A 406 -35.60 3.68 7.12
N SER A 407 -35.57 4.95 7.53
CA SER A 407 -36.54 5.50 8.51
C SER A 407 -37.91 5.82 7.91
N SER A 408 -38.04 5.77 6.59
CA SER A 408 -39.28 6.00 5.87
C SER A 408 -40.30 4.89 6.21
N ARG A 409 -41.46 5.25 6.78
CA ARG A 409 -42.55 4.30 7.14
C ARG A 409 -43.21 3.62 5.93
N PHE A 410 -42.81 3.96 4.71
CA PHE A 410 -43.35 3.38 3.49
C PHE A 410 -42.65 2.06 3.16
N ARG A 411 -43.36 1.12 2.52
CA ARG A 411 -42.81 -0.19 2.14
C ARG A 411 -41.53 -0.05 1.30
N MET A 412 -40.55 -0.92 1.57
CA MET A 412 -39.32 -1.01 0.78
C MET A 412 -39.62 -1.41 -0.66
N THR A 413 -39.34 -0.50 -1.59
CA THR A 413 -39.40 -0.76 -3.03
C THR A 413 -38.02 -1.20 -3.54
N VAL A 414 -37.99 -1.88 -4.68
CA VAL A 414 -36.72 -2.31 -5.30
C VAL A 414 -35.74 -1.14 -5.52
N PRO A 415 -36.15 0.00 -6.09
CA PRO A 415 -35.22 1.12 -6.25
C PRO A 415 -34.69 1.69 -4.93
N LYS A 416 -35.52 1.73 -3.88
CA LYS A 416 -35.08 2.15 -2.54
C LYS A 416 -34.04 1.18 -1.97
N PHE A 417 -34.28 -0.12 -2.12
CA PHE A 417 -33.34 -1.14 -1.71
C PHE A 417 -31.99 -1.03 -2.44
N LEU A 418 -32.00 -0.83 -3.76
CA LEU A 418 -30.77 -0.66 -4.54
C LEU A 418 -30.03 0.64 -4.18
N MET A 419 -30.75 1.75 -3.97
CA MET A 419 -30.14 3.01 -3.50
C MET A 419 -29.52 2.87 -2.10
N CYS A 420 -30.11 2.07 -1.20
CA CYS A 420 -29.48 1.78 0.09
C CYS A 420 -28.18 0.99 -0.05
N ASN A 421 -28.12 0.00 -0.96
CA ASN A 421 -26.90 -0.77 -1.19
C ASN A 421 -25.78 0.12 -1.76
N LEU A 422 -26.12 1.02 -2.69
CA LEU A 422 -25.13 1.96 -3.23
C LEU A 422 -24.65 2.94 -2.15
N ALA A 423 -25.55 3.50 -1.35
CA ALA A 423 -25.16 4.41 -0.27
C ALA A 423 -24.30 3.70 0.78
N LEU A 424 -24.50 2.41 1.01
CA LEU A 424 -23.64 1.62 1.89
C LEU A 424 -22.26 1.39 1.30
N ALA A 425 -22.16 1.06 0.01
CA ALA A 425 -20.89 0.94 -0.70
C ALA A 425 -20.12 2.28 -0.64
N ASP A 426 -20.75 3.38 -1.05
CA ASP A 426 -20.11 4.71 -1.03
C ASP A 426 -19.74 5.21 0.38
N LEU A 427 -20.43 4.74 1.43
CA LEU A 427 -20.03 4.99 2.82
C LEU A 427 -18.70 4.27 3.15
N CYS A 428 -18.50 3.04 2.67
CA CYS A 428 -17.22 2.33 2.81
C CYS A 428 -16.08 3.09 2.12
N MET A 429 -16.33 3.69 0.94
CA MET A 429 -15.36 4.58 0.29
C MET A 429 -15.00 5.78 1.17
N GLY A 430 -16.02 6.40 1.79
CA GLY A 430 -15.81 7.52 2.72
C GLY A 430 -14.95 7.13 3.93
N VAL A 431 -15.19 5.95 4.52
CA VAL A 431 -14.38 5.43 5.64
C VAL A 431 -12.94 5.16 5.20
N TYR A 432 -12.72 4.57 4.01
CA TYR A 432 -11.39 4.41 3.42
C TYR A 432 -10.64 5.74 3.34
N LEU A 433 -11.29 6.80 2.82
CA LEU A 433 -10.64 8.11 2.71
C LEU A 433 -10.31 8.74 4.06
N ILE A 434 -11.17 8.56 5.08
CA ILE A 434 -10.86 9.03 6.43
C ILE A 434 -9.64 8.30 7.00
N LEU A 435 -9.51 6.98 6.77
CA LEU A 435 -8.33 6.23 7.21
C LEU A 435 -7.06 6.80 6.58
N ILE A 436 -7.05 6.96 5.26
CA ILE A 436 -5.91 7.53 4.52
C ILE A 436 -5.58 8.95 4.99
N ALA A 437 -6.59 9.82 5.11
CA ALA A 437 -6.41 11.20 5.55
C ALA A 437 -5.91 11.30 7.00
N SER A 438 -6.34 10.38 7.87
CA SER A 438 -5.89 10.31 9.27
C SER A 438 -4.43 9.86 9.38
N THR A 439 -4.01 8.89 8.56
CA THR A 439 -2.62 8.44 8.49
C THR A 439 -1.71 9.56 7.98
N ASP A 440 -2.08 10.22 6.87
CA ASP A 440 -1.31 11.36 6.35
C ASP A 440 -1.16 12.49 7.38
N ALA A 441 -2.23 12.80 8.12
CA ALA A 441 -2.19 13.83 9.16
C ALA A 441 -1.25 13.48 10.33
N ARG A 442 -1.15 12.21 10.71
CA ARG A 442 -0.26 11.75 11.79
C ARG A 442 1.22 11.71 11.37
N SER A 443 1.49 11.43 10.11
CA SER A 443 2.84 11.19 9.60
C SER A 443 3.37 12.36 8.76
N ILE A 444 2.79 13.54 8.91
CA ILE A 444 3.14 14.72 8.09
C ILE A 444 4.62 15.08 8.23
N GLY A 445 5.31 15.26 7.11
CA GLY A 445 6.73 15.62 7.06
C GLY A 445 7.71 14.47 7.30
N ALA A 446 7.24 13.32 7.79
CA ALA A 446 8.07 12.17 8.16
C ALA A 446 7.45 10.82 7.73
N TYR A 447 6.57 10.81 6.71
CA TYR A 447 5.85 9.59 6.30
C TYR A 447 6.77 8.42 5.98
N PHE A 448 7.90 8.64 5.32
CA PHE A 448 8.83 7.58 4.95
C PHE A 448 9.40 6.81 6.15
N ASN A 449 9.45 7.40 7.35
CA ASN A 449 9.85 6.71 8.59
C ASN A 449 8.78 5.73 9.09
N TYR A 450 7.51 6.02 8.81
CA TYR A 450 6.35 5.22 9.23
C TYR A 450 5.74 4.39 8.10
N ALA A 451 6.22 4.57 6.86
CA ALA A 451 5.60 4.01 5.66
C ALA A 451 5.58 2.48 5.70
N ILE A 452 6.67 1.85 6.13
CA ILE A 452 6.79 0.39 6.20
C ILE A 452 5.82 -0.17 7.26
N ASP A 453 5.68 0.50 8.40
CA ASP A 453 4.72 0.11 9.44
C ASP A 453 3.26 0.26 8.99
N TRP A 454 2.95 1.34 8.27
CA TRP A 454 1.62 1.55 7.70
C TRP A 454 1.28 0.49 6.65
N GLN A 455 2.16 0.30 5.65
CA GLN A 455 1.94 -0.61 4.53
C GLN A 455 1.89 -2.08 4.95
N SER A 456 2.74 -2.49 5.90
CA SER A 456 2.70 -3.85 6.46
C SER A 456 1.62 -4.05 7.53
N GLY A 457 1.03 -2.96 8.03
CA GLY A 457 0.07 -2.97 9.11
C GLY A 457 -1.36 -3.33 8.66
N LEU A 458 -2.18 -3.71 9.66
CA LEU A 458 -3.61 -4.02 9.46
C LEU A 458 -4.40 -2.82 8.91
N GLY A 459 -3.99 -1.59 9.23
CA GLY A 459 -4.66 -0.38 8.76
C GLY A 459 -4.71 -0.28 7.25
N CYS A 460 -3.60 -0.57 6.58
CA CYS A 460 -3.53 -0.56 5.12
C CYS A 460 -4.32 -1.72 4.49
N GLN A 461 -4.29 -2.90 5.11
CA GLN A 461 -5.09 -4.06 4.67
C GLN A 461 -6.60 -3.78 4.73
N VAL A 462 -7.08 -3.19 5.83
CA VAL A 462 -8.49 -2.79 5.98
C VAL A 462 -8.85 -1.69 4.97
N ALA A 463 -7.98 -0.70 4.78
CA ALA A 463 -8.18 0.35 3.79
C ALA A 463 -8.30 -0.22 2.37
N GLY A 464 -7.39 -1.12 1.98
CA GLY A 464 -7.40 -1.81 0.69
C GLY A 464 -8.65 -2.65 0.46
N TYR A 465 -9.09 -3.40 1.47
CA TYR A 465 -10.35 -4.15 1.42
C TYR A 465 -11.54 -3.21 1.19
N LEU A 466 -11.65 -2.14 1.98
CA LEU A 466 -12.79 -1.20 1.92
C LEU A 466 -12.89 -0.51 0.56
N THR A 467 -11.77 -0.07 -0.03
CA THR A 467 -11.79 0.62 -1.32
C THR A 467 -12.21 -0.31 -2.45
N VAL A 468 -11.66 -1.52 -2.54
CA VAL A 468 -12.03 -2.50 -3.59
C VAL A 468 -13.46 -2.97 -3.42
N PHE A 469 -13.84 -3.34 -2.19
CA PHE A 469 -15.21 -3.77 -1.88
C PHE A 469 -16.22 -2.67 -2.26
N SER A 470 -15.94 -1.43 -1.88
CA SER A 470 -16.78 -0.29 -2.20
C SER A 470 -16.92 -0.08 -3.71
N SER A 471 -15.81 -0.02 -4.45
CA SER A 471 -15.88 0.27 -5.89
C SER A 471 -16.61 -0.83 -6.67
N GLU A 472 -16.32 -2.10 -6.37
CA GLU A 472 -16.94 -3.25 -7.06
C GLU A 472 -18.43 -3.38 -6.72
N LEU A 473 -18.81 -3.14 -5.46
CA LEU A 473 -20.22 -3.16 -5.07
C LEU A 473 -20.99 -1.96 -5.68
N SER A 474 -20.36 -0.78 -5.74
CA SER A 474 -20.98 0.42 -6.31
C SER A 474 -21.27 0.27 -7.80
N ILE A 475 -20.28 -0.17 -8.59
CA ILE A 475 -20.47 -0.36 -10.04
C ILE A 475 -21.52 -1.45 -10.33
N PHE A 476 -21.48 -2.58 -9.62
CA PHE A 476 -22.48 -3.64 -9.76
C PHE A 476 -23.88 -3.13 -9.42
N THR A 477 -24.01 -2.36 -8.33
CA THR A 477 -25.30 -1.78 -7.93
C THR A 477 -25.81 -0.79 -8.99
N LEU A 478 -24.95 0.05 -9.57
CA LEU A 478 -25.30 0.96 -10.66
C LEU A 478 -25.77 0.19 -11.90
N THR A 479 -25.12 -0.91 -12.27
CA THR A 479 -25.57 -1.79 -13.37
C THR A 479 -26.95 -2.38 -13.09
N VAL A 480 -27.23 -2.81 -11.85
CA VAL A 480 -28.56 -3.33 -11.48
C VAL A 480 -29.61 -2.23 -11.47
N ILE A 481 -29.29 -1.03 -10.96
CA ILE A 481 -30.20 0.14 -11.00
C ILE A 481 -30.55 0.47 -12.44
N THR A 482 -29.56 0.58 -13.32
CA THR A 482 -29.79 0.93 -14.73
C THR A 482 -30.58 -0.13 -15.48
N SER A 483 -30.30 -1.40 -15.23
CA SER A 483 -31.06 -2.53 -15.81
C SER A 483 -32.50 -2.56 -15.32
N GLU A 484 -32.75 -2.34 -14.03
CA GLU A 484 -34.11 -2.25 -13.46
C GLU A 484 -34.90 -1.10 -14.10
N ARG A 485 -34.24 0.04 -14.32
CA ARG A 485 -34.86 1.21 -14.95
C ARG A 485 -35.15 1.01 -16.42
N TRP A 486 -34.21 0.45 -17.16
CA TRP A 486 -34.47 0.08 -18.55
C TRP A 486 -35.64 -0.90 -18.65
N TYR A 487 -35.64 -1.96 -17.84
CA TYR A 487 -36.69 -2.98 -17.87
C TYR A 487 -38.08 -2.41 -17.53
N THR A 488 -38.18 -1.57 -16.50
CA THR A 488 -39.45 -0.97 -16.08
C THR A 488 -40.00 0.06 -17.07
N ILE A 489 -39.11 0.79 -17.77
CA ILE A 489 -39.48 1.79 -18.78
C ILE A 489 -39.94 1.11 -20.07
N THR A 490 -39.15 0.16 -20.59
CA THR A 490 -39.45 -0.51 -21.86
C THR A 490 -40.66 -1.45 -21.75
N TYR A 491 -40.88 -2.08 -20.60
CA TYR A 491 -41.99 -3.03 -20.39
C TYR A 491 -43.08 -2.53 -19.44
N ALA A 492 -43.34 -1.21 -19.45
CA ALA A 492 -44.27 -0.55 -18.52
C ALA A 492 -45.68 -1.16 -18.47
N ILE A 493 -46.13 -1.85 -19.54
CA ILE A 493 -47.47 -2.44 -19.71
C ILE A 493 -47.64 -3.79 -18.96
N HIS A 494 -46.57 -4.53 -18.69
CA HIS A 494 -46.68 -5.84 -18.03
C HIS A 494 -46.39 -5.76 -16.52
N LEU A 495 -47.40 -5.38 -15.72
CA LEU A 495 -47.31 -5.25 -14.25
C LEU A 495 -46.78 -6.52 -13.55
N ASN A 496 -47.07 -7.71 -14.10
CA ASN A 496 -46.65 -9.01 -13.55
C ASN A 496 -45.17 -9.36 -13.74
N ARG A 497 -44.42 -8.59 -14.54
CA ARG A 497 -43.03 -8.89 -14.89
C ARG A 497 -41.99 -8.00 -14.17
N ARG A 498 -42.41 -7.03 -13.34
CA ARG A 498 -41.47 -6.17 -12.61
C ARG A 498 -40.53 -6.95 -11.68
N LEU A 499 -39.30 -6.48 -11.54
CA LEU A 499 -38.33 -7.06 -10.61
C LEU A 499 -38.91 -7.05 -9.20
N LYS A 500 -39.04 -8.23 -8.59
CA LYS A 500 -39.53 -8.39 -7.22
C LYS A 500 -38.38 -8.19 -6.23
N LEU A 501 -38.67 -7.67 -5.05
CA LEU A 501 -37.66 -7.42 -4.00
C LEU A 501 -36.87 -8.69 -3.64
N LYS A 502 -37.52 -9.86 -3.57
CA LYS A 502 -36.83 -11.14 -3.33
C LYS A 502 -35.81 -11.49 -4.42
N THR A 503 -36.11 -11.17 -5.69
CA THR A 503 -35.17 -11.39 -6.79
C THR A 503 -34.06 -10.36 -6.78
N ALA A 504 -34.37 -9.08 -6.51
CA ALA A 504 -33.39 -8.02 -6.34
C ALA A 504 -32.38 -8.35 -5.23
N ALA A 505 -32.87 -8.84 -4.08
CA ALA A 505 -32.05 -9.24 -2.95
C ALA A 505 -31.11 -10.40 -3.30
N ARG A 506 -31.57 -11.40 -4.07
CA ARG A 506 -30.71 -12.48 -4.57
C ARG A 506 -29.63 -11.99 -5.53
N ILE A 507 -29.99 -11.10 -6.47
CA ILE A 507 -29.02 -10.49 -7.39
C ILE A 507 -27.96 -9.69 -6.62
N MET A 508 -28.40 -8.88 -5.65
CA MET A 508 -27.46 -8.14 -4.80
C MET A 508 -26.57 -9.07 -3.97
N ALA A 509 -27.11 -10.16 -3.41
CA ALA A 509 -26.29 -11.13 -2.68
C ALA A 509 -25.13 -11.68 -3.53
N VAL A 510 -25.35 -11.93 -4.83
CA VAL A 510 -24.27 -12.33 -5.76
C VAL A 510 -23.23 -11.21 -5.90
N GLY A 511 -23.66 -9.96 -6.07
CA GLY A 511 -22.76 -8.81 -6.13
C GLY A 511 -21.94 -8.61 -4.86
N TRP A 512 -22.54 -8.82 -3.69
CA TRP A 512 -21.85 -8.78 -2.39
C TRP A 512 -20.78 -9.86 -2.27
N ILE A 513 -21.11 -11.09 -2.65
CA ILE A 513 -20.16 -12.22 -2.62
C ILE A 513 -19.00 -11.92 -3.57
N TYR A 514 -19.28 -11.47 -4.78
CA TYR A 514 -18.26 -11.11 -5.76
C TYR A 514 -17.36 -9.97 -5.27
N ALA A 515 -17.93 -8.83 -4.84
CA ALA A 515 -17.16 -7.69 -4.36
C ALA A 515 -16.30 -8.04 -3.13
N SER A 516 -16.85 -8.84 -2.22
CA SER A 516 -16.11 -9.31 -1.03
C SER A 516 -14.99 -10.27 -1.41
N ALA A 517 -15.22 -11.16 -2.38
CA ALA A 517 -14.20 -12.08 -2.86
C ALA A 517 -13.05 -11.30 -3.50
N MET A 518 -13.35 -10.38 -4.42
CA MET A 518 -12.32 -9.55 -5.08
C MET A 518 -11.51 -8.71 -4.08
N ALA A 519 -12.17 -8.15 -3.05
CA ALA A 519 -11.49 -7.43 -1.99
C ALA A 519 -10.68 -8.32 -1.03
N ALA A 520 -11.01 -9.60 -0.92
CA ALA A 520 -10.30 -10.54 -0.04
C ALA A 520 -9.07 -11.18 -0.71
N LEU A 521 -9.01 -11.26 -2.04
CA LEU A 521 -7.90 -11.91 -2.76
C LEU A 521 -6.52 -11.31 -2.41
N PRO A 522 -6.32 -9.98 -2.32
CA PRO A 522 -5.03 -9.41 -1.91
C PRO A 522 -4.68 -9.60 -0.43
N LEU A 523 -5.65 -10.02 0.41
CA LEU A 523 -5.39 -10.37 1.81
C LEU A 523 -4.80 -11.79 1.95
N ILE A 524 -5.08 -12.68 1.00
CA ILE A 524 -4.55 -14.06 0.99
C ILE A 524 -3.28 -14.21 0.13
N GLY A 525 -2.73 -13.09 -0.36
CA GLY A 525 -1.47 -13.06 -1.10
C GLY A 525 -1.60 -13.10 -2.63
N ILE A 526 -2.79 -12.86 -3.19
CA ILE A 526 -2.98 -12.69 -4.65
C ILE A 526 -3.05 -11.18 -4.93
N SER A 527 -1.98 -10.60 -5.49
CA SER A 527 -1.66 -9.17 -5.40
C SER A 527 -1.41 -8.70 -3.95
N GLY A 528 -1.02 -7.44 -3.78
CA GLY A 528 -0.65 -6.88 -2.47
C GLY A 528 -1.13 -5.45 -2.25
N TYR A 529 -1.87 -5.24 -1.17
CA TYR A 529 -2.22 -3.89 -0.70
C TYR A 529 -1.02 -3.14 -0.11
N ALA A 530 0.01 -3.86 0.34
CA ALA A 530 1.20 -3.26 0.95
C ALA A 530 2.15 -2.59 -0.06
N LYS A 531 1.95 -2.80 -1.37
CA LYS A 531 2.89 -2.30 -2.40
C LYS A 531 2.81 -0.79 -2.60
N THR A 532 1.63 -0.19 -2.38
CA THR A 532 1.40 1.25 -2.58
C THR A 532 1.03 1.93 -1.28
N SER A 533 1.40 3.20 -1.12
CA SER A 533 1.14 3.98 0.10
C SER A 533 -0.36 4.22 0.35
N ILE A 534 -1.17 4.23 -0.70
CA ILE A 534 -2.64 4.41 -0.67
C ILE A 534 -3.43 3.09 -0.59
N CYS A 535 -2.73 1.96 -0.44
CA CYS A 535 -3.30 0.63 -0.20
C CYS A 535 -4.15 0.08 -1.35
N LEU A 536 -3.83 0.44 -2.59
CA LEU A 536 -4.44 -0.15 -3.78
C LEU A 536 -3.66 -1.39 -4.24
N PRO A 537 -4.36 -2.43 -4.75
CA PRO A 537 -3.74 -3.66 -5.19
C PRO A 537 -3.18 -3.48 -6.60
N LEU A 538 -2.04 -2.81 -6.71
CA LEU A 538 -1.36 -2.45 -7.96
C LEU A 538 -0.08 -3.27 -8.17
N GLU A 539 0.10 -4.35 -7.42
CA GLU A 539 1.25 -5.24 -7.57
C GLU A 539 1.16 -6.04 -8.88
N ASN A 540 2.29 -6.18 -9.58
CA ASN A 540 2.38 -6.80 -10.91
C ASN A 540 3.61 -7.71 -11.06
N ARG A 541 3.98 -8.45 -10.00
CA ARG A 541 5.20 -9.28 -9.99
C ARG A 541 4.99 -10.57 -10.78
N ASP A 542 3.89 -11.25 -10.49
CA ASP A 542 3.60 -12.57 -11.02
C ASP A 542 2.42 -12.56 -12.00
N THR A 543 2.29 -13.63 -12.80
CA THR A 543 1.17 -13.80 -13.75
C THR A 543 -0.19 -13.82 -13.05
N THR A 544 -0.24 -14.28 -11.80
CA THR A 544 -1.43 -14.27 -10.94
C THR A 544 -1.87 -12.85 -10.57
N ASP A 545 -0.92 -11.97 -10.27
CA ASP A 545 -1.19 -10.57 -9.94
C ASP A 545 -1.76 -9.83 -11.15
N LEU A 546 -1.15 -10.08 -12.32
CA LEU A 546 -1.61 -9.53 -13.59
C LEU A 546 -3.02 -10.04 -13.93
N LEU A 547 -3.31 -11.33 -13.75
CA LEU A 547 -4.63 -11.90 -14.00
C LEU A 547 -5.70 -11.30 -13.09
N TYR A 548 -5.39 -11.05 -11.82
CA TYR A 548 -6.28 -10.37 -10.89
C TYR A 548 -6.64 -8.96 -11.38
N LEU A 549 -5.63 -8.16 -11.76
CA LEU A 549 -5.83 -6.81 -12.30
C LEU A 549 -6.68 -6.81 -13.57
N ILE A 550 -6.40 -7.73 -14.49
CA ILE A 550 -7.18 -7.89 -15.73
C ILE A 550 -8.63 -8.26 -15.40
N THR A 551 -8.85 -9.15 -14.43
CA THR A 551 -10.21 -9.57 -14.03
C THR A 551 -11.03 -8.40 -13.50
N LEU A 552 -10.46 -7.57 -12.64
CA LEU A 552 -11.10 -6.33 -12.16
C LEU A 552 -11.44 -5.38 -13.32
N LEU A 553 -10.49 -5.17 -14.23
CA LEU A 553 -10.69 -4.26 -15.36
C LEU A 553 -11.77 -4.76 -16.32
N VAL A 554 -11.78 -6.07 -16.64
CA VAL A 554 -12.76 -6.69 -17.53
C VAL A 554 -14.16 -6.62 -16.92
N PHE A 555 -14.31 -6.89 -15.62
CA PHE A 555 -15.61 -6.79 -14.95
C PHE A 555 -16.14 -5.36 -14.97
N ASN A 556 -15.31 -4.37 -14.61
CA ASN A 556 -15.67 -2.96 -14.68
C ASN A 556 -16.04 -2.51 -16.11
N GLY A 557 -15.27 -2.95 -17.11
CA GLY A 557 -15.53 -2.69 -18.52
C GLY A 557 -16.85 -3.30 -19.00
N LEU A 558 -17.15 -4.54 -18.61
CA LEU A 558 -18.42 -5.21 -18.92
C LEU A 558 -19.60 -4.51 -18.26
N ALA A 559 -19.47 -4.13 -16.99
CA ALA A 559 -20.49 -3.39 -16.25
C ALA A 559 -20.83 -2.05 -16.96
N PHE A 560 -19.80 -1.31 -17.38
CA PHE A 560 -19.96 -0.09 -18.15
C PHE A 560 -20.65 -0.32 -19.50
N TRP A 561 -20.24 -1.35 -20.23
CA TRP A 561 -20.86 -1.72 -21.51
C TRP A 561 -22.35 -2.05 -21.35
N VAL A 562 -22.73 -2.82 -20.32
CA VAL A 562 -24.14 -3.14 -20.02
C VAL A 562 -24.92 -1.87 -19.73
N ILE A 563 -24.36 -0.96 -18.94
CA ILE A 563 -24.99 0.32 -18.60
C ILE A 563 -25.27 1.13 -19.88
N VAL A 564 -24.27 1.30 -20.75
CA VAL A 564 -24.41 2.04 -22.01
C VAL A 564 -25.46 1.38 -22.91
N ALA A 565 -25.44 0.05 -23.06
CA ALA A 565 -26.41 -0.69 -23.85
C ALA A 565 -27.85 -0.52 -23.33
N CYS A 566 -28.05 -0.56 -22.00
CA CYS A 566 -29.35 -0.33 -21.37
C CYS A 566 -29.87 1.08 -21.64
N TYR A 567 -29.03 2.11 -21.55
CA TYR A 567 -29.43 3.48 -21.87
C TYR A 567 -29.69 3.70 -23.35
N GLY A 568 -28.88 3.10 -24.24
CA GLY A 568 -29.13 3.14 -25.69
C GLY A 568 -30.49 2.56 -26.03
N ARG A 569 -30.83 1.39 -25.48
CA ARG A 569 -32.15 0.77 -25.67
C ARG A 569 -33.29 1.57 -25.05
N MET A 570 -33.07 2.15 -23.87
CA MET A 570 -34.04 3.06 -23.25
C MET A 570 -34.32 4.27 -24.15
N TYR A 571 -33.28 4.90 -24.72
CA TYR A 571 -33.40 6.03 -25.63
C TYR A 571 -34.11 5.65 -26.94
N CYS A 572 -33.76 4.52 -27.55
CA CYS A 572 -34.42 4.02 -28.75
C CYS A 572 -35.89 3.68 -28.49
N SER A 573 -36.22 3.07 -27.35
CA SER A 573 -37.59 2.79 -26.93
C SER A 573 -38.45 4.05 -26.77
N ILE A 574 -37.82 5.18 -26.43
CA ILE A 574 -38.48 6.48 -26.29
C ILE A 574 -38.67 7.17 -27.65
N ARG A 575 -37.72 7.00 -28.58
CA ARG A 575 -37.68 7.72 -29.87
C ARG A 575 -38.35 6.96 -31.02
N GLY A 576 -38.38 5.62 -30.97
CA GLY A 576 -38.98 4.73 -31.97
C GLY A 576 -40.47 4.43 -31.75
N GLY A 577 -41.19 5.27 -31.02
CA GLY A 577 -42.63 5.13 -30.82
C GLY A 577 -43.43 5.47 -32.07
N GLN A 578 -43.49 4.54 -33.02
CA GLN A 578 -44.53 4.50 -34.03
C GLN A 578 -45.31 3.18 -33.87
N GLU A 579 -46.60 3.36 -33.60
CA GLU A 579 -47.70 2.40 -33.59
C GLU A 579 -47.92 1.56 -32.29
N VAL A 580 -48.95 1.98 -31.54
CA VAL A 580 -49.76 1.24 -30.52
C VAL A 580 -49.45 1.43 -29.02
N VAL A 581 -48.54 2.29 -28.57
CA VAL A 581 -48.41 2.58 -27.12
C VAL A 581 -48.42 4.09 -26.81
N MET A 582 -49.33 4.51 -25.92
CA MET A 582 -49.53 5.88 -25.42
C MET A 582 -48.22 6.67 -25.19
N PRO A 583 -48.21 7.99 -25.45
CA PRO A 583 -47.04 8.83 -25.17
C PRO A 583 -46.73 8.79 -23.68
N MET A 584 -45.53 8.31 -23.35
CA MET A 584 -44.98 8.36 -22.01
C MET A 584 -45.07 9.78 -21.47
N THR A 585 -45.56 9.95 -20.24
CA THR A 585 -45.73 11.26 -19.62
C THR A 585 -44.38 12.02 -19.55
N ARG A 586 -44.38 13.35 -19.71
CA ARG A 586 -43.15 14.19 -19.58
C ARG A 586 -42.34 13.89 -18.30
N SER A 587 -43.00 13.41 -17.24
CA SER A 587 -42.38 12.97 -15.98
C SER A 587 -41.39 11.82 -16.15
N ASP A 588 -41.67 10.81 -16.96
CA ASP A 588 -40.80 9.63 -17.04
C ASP A 588 -39.51 9.91 -17.82
N MET A 589 -39.59 10.77 -18.84
CA MET A 589 -38.42 11.31 -19.55
C MET A 589 -37.51 12.11 -18.61
N THR A 590 -38.09 12.92 -17.72
CA THR A 590 -37.31 13.65 -16.72
C THR A 590 -36.65 12.72 -15.72
N VAL A 591 -37.26 11.57 -15.39
CA VAL A 591 -36.68 10.54 -14.51
C VAL A 591 -35.54 9.79 -15.21
N ALA A 592 -35.67 9.46 -16.50
CA ALA A 592 -34.61 8.81 -17.28
C ALA A 592 -33.37 9.73 -17.45
N LYS A 593 -33.57 11.02 -17.78
CA LYS A 593 -32.47 12.01 -17.89
C LYS A 593 -31.70 12.16 -16.58
N ARG A 594 -32.41 12.06 -15.46
CA ARG A 594 -31.85 12.11 -14.10
C ARG A 594 -31.02 10.86 -13.76
N MET A 595 -31.43 9.69 -14.22
CA MET A 595 -30.65 8.45 -14.03
C MET A 595 -29.42 8.42 -14.93
N ALA A 596 -29.54 8.92 -16.16
CA ALA A 596 -28.41 9.09 -17.07
C ALA A 596 -27.32 10.03 -16.50
N LEU A 597 -27.71 11.04 -15.71
CA LEU A 597 -26.77 11.93 -15.02
C LEU A 597 -25.92 11.19 -13.98
N LEU A 598 -26.50 10.25 -13.21
CA LEU A 598 -25.75 9.42 -12.23
C LEU A 598 -24.67 8.57 -12.90
N VAL A 599 -24.94 8.07 -14.10
CA VAL A 599 -24.00 7.26 -14.87
C VAL A 599 -22.95 8.11 -15.57
N PHE A 600 -23.34 9.27 -16.06
CA PHE A 600 -22.39 10.21 -16.65
C PHE A 600 -21.37 10.70 -15.63
N THR A 601 -21.77 10.95 -14.38
CA THR A 601 -20.84 11.34 -13.32
C THR A 601 -19.86 10.24 -12.96
N ASP A 602 -20.31 8.98 -12.91
CA ASP A 602 -19.42 7.83 -12.73
C ASP A 602 -18.41 7.72 -13.88
N PHE A 603 -18.88 7.76 -15.14
CA PHE A 603 -18.01 7.75 -16.31
C PHE A 603 -16.98 8.88 -16.32
N ALA A 604 -17.41 10.11 -16.00
CA ALA A 604 -16.53 11.27 -15.98
C ALA A 604 -15.42 11.15 -14.93
N CYS A 605 -15.67 10.45 -13.81
CA CYS A 605 -14.67 10.19 -12.78
C CYS A 605 -13.70 9.05 -13.15
N TRP A 606 -14.19 8.03 -13.86
CA TRP A 606 -13.37 6.88 -14.31
C TRP A 606 -12.60 7.13 -15.60
N ALA A 607 -13.08 8.00 -16.49
CA ALA A 607 -12.47 8.24 -17.79
C ALA A 607 -11.00 8.71 -17.72
N PRO A 608 -10.60 9.64 -16.81
CA PRO A 608 -9.19 10.00 -16.67
C PRO A 608 -8.33 8.81 -16.25
N ILE A 609 -8.78 8.01 -15.29
CA ILE A 609 -8.04 6.85 -14.75
C ILE A 609 -7.84 5.81 -15.84
N ALA A 610 -8.91 5.49 -16.59
CA ALA A 610 -8.85 4.55 -17.71
C ALA A 610 -7.92 5.06 -18.83
N PHE A 611 -8.01 6.35 -19.18
CA PHE A 611 -7.16 6.94 -20.21
C PHE A 611 -5.68 6.85 -19.85
N PHE A 612 -5.30 7.32 -18.65
CA PHE A 612 -3.90 7.30 -18.23
C PHE A 612 -3.38 5.87 -17.98
N GLY A 613 -4.22 4.99 -17.43
CA GLY A 613 -3.89 3.56 -17.31
C GLY A 613 -3.57 2.92 -18.67
N LEU A 614 -4.37 3.19 -19.70
CA LEU A 614 -4.12 2.69 -21.06
C LEU A 614 -2.85 3.25 -21.69
N THR A 615 -2.53 4.53 -21.46
CA THR A 615 -1.30 5.14 -21.98
C THR A 615 -0.05 4.53 -21.33
N ALA A 616 -0.12 4.23 -20.03
CA ALA A 616 0.94 3.52 -19.32
C ALA A 616 1.12 2.09 -19.85
N LEU A 617 0.03 1.36 -20.10
CA LEU A 617 0.07 0.02 -20.70
C LEU A 617 0.60 0.01 -22.14
N SER A 618 0.37 1.10 -22.87
CA SER A 618 0.87 1.28 -24.24
C SER A 618 2.36 1.67 -24.30
N GLY A 619 3.04 1.76 -23.15
CA GLY A 619 4.46 2.12 -23.06
C GLY A 619 4.76 3.62 -23.10
N TYR A 620 3.73 4.48 -23.05
CA TYR A 620 3.87 5.94 -23.09
C TYR A 620 3.20 6.59 -21.87
N PRO A 621 3.83 6.55 -20.68
CA PRO A 621 3.28 7.20 -19.49
C PRO A 621 3.26 8.73 -19.70
N LEU A 622 2.09 9.29 -20.00
CA LEU A 622 1.89 10.73 -20.23
C LEU A 622 1.86 11.56 -18.94
N ILE A 623 1.84 10.90 -17.79
CA ILE A 623 1.72 11.52 -16.49
C ILE A 623 2.86 11.06 -15.59
N ASP A 624 3.46 12.03 -14.89
CA ASP A 624 4.35 11.76 -13.76
C ASP A 624 3.59 11.13 -12.60
N VAL A 625 4.27 10.22 -11.92
CA VAL A 625 3.85 9.52 -10.70
C VAL A 625 3.05 10.40 -9.72
N THR A 626 3.55 11.61 -9.47
CA THR A 626 2.96 12.53 -8.50
C THR A 626 1.57 13.02 -8.95
N GLN A 627 1.32 13.14 -10.26
CA GLN A 627 0.00 13.51 -10.78
C GLN A 627 -0.95 12.30 -10.82
N THR A 628 -0.42 11.07 -10.95
CA THR A 628 -1.24 9.84 -10.80
C THR A 628 -1.87 9.75 -9.41
N LYS A 629 -1.18 10.20 -8.36
CA LYS A 629 -1.77 10.28 -7.00
C LYS A 629 -3.01 11.16 -6.96
N ILE A 630 -3.02 12.30 -7.66
CA ILE A 630 -4.20 13.19 -7.72
C ILE A 630 -5.39 12.46 -8.35
N LEU A 631 -5.16 11.71 -9.42
CA LEU A 631 -6.22 10.94 -10.07
C LEU A 631 -6.80 9.84 -9.16
N LEU A 632 -5.93 9.05 -8.54
CA LEU A 632 -6.33 7.90 -7.71
C LEU A 632 -6.88 8.29 -6.34
N VAL A 633 -6.49 9.44 -5.79
CA VAL A 633 -6.91 9.85 -4.44
C VAL A 633 -8.03 10.88 -4.46
N PHE A 634 -8.16 11.69 -5.52
CA PHE A 634 -9.22 12.69 -5.63
C PHE A 634 -10.32 12.32 -6.61
N PHE A 635 -10.00 11.94 -7.86
CA PHE A 635 -11.02 11.66 -8.88
C PHE A 635 -11.69 10.31 -8.70
N TYR A 636 -10.92 9.27 -8.36
CA TYR A 636 -11.44 7.91 -8.15
C TYR A 636 -12.57 7.86 -7.09
N PRO A 637 -12.45 8.50 -5.91
CA PRO A 637 -13.53 8.49 -4.91
C PRO A 637 -14.64 9.53 -5.14
N LEU A 638 -14.48 10.45 -6.11
CA LEU A 638 -15.35 11.62 -6.27
C LEU A 638 -16.79 11.21 -6.61
N ASN A 639 -16.96 10.11 -7.35
CA ASN A 639 -18.28 9.60 -7.70
C ASN A 639 -19.09 9.21 -6.45
N SER A 640 -18.45 8.55 -5.48
CA SER A 640 -19.09 8.15 -4.21
C SER A 640 -19.56 9.35 -3.37
N CYS A 641 -18.89 10.49 -3.50
CA CYS A 641 -19.32 11.75 -2.88
C CYS A 641 -20.50 12.40 -3.63
N ALA A 642 -20.52 12.35 -4.97
CA ALA A 642 -21.55 13.02 -5.78
C ALA A 642 -22.93 12.32 -5.66
N ASN A 643 -22.95 11.00 -5.51
CA ASN A 643 -24.15 10.15 -5.54
C ASN A 643 -25.29 10.64 -4.62
N PRO A 644 -25.09 10.88 -3.29
CA PRO A 644 -26.11 11.43 -2.40
C PRO A 644 -26.77 12.71 -2.86
N TYR A 645 -25.98 13.65 -3.39
CA TYR A 645 -26.47 14.94 -3.84
C TYR A 645 -27.28 14.80 -5.12
N LEU A 646 -26.85 13.93 -6.03
CA LEU A 646 -27.62 13.57 -7.20
C LEU A 646 -28.94 12.90 -6.81
N TYR A 647 -28.98 12.04 -5.77
CA TYR A 647 -30.26 11.52 -5.26
C TYR A 647 -31.16 12.59 -4.67
N ALA A 648 -30.59 13.49 -3.85
CA ALA A 648 -31.29 14.61 -3.25
C ALA A 648 -31.85 15.59 -4.29
N LEU A 649 -31.12 15.80 -5.39
CA LEU A 649 -31.52 16.73 -6.44
C LEU A 649 -32.48 16.11 -7.46
N LEU A 650 -32.32 14.83 -7.75
CA LEU A 650 -32.98 14.21 -8.90
C LEU A 650 -34.17 13.32 -8.48
N THR A 651 -34.16 12.74 -7.28
CA THR A 651 -35.18 11.75 -6.89
C THR A 651 -36.32 12.36 -6.07
N HIS A 652 -37.48 12.53 -6.72
CA HIS A 652 -38.69 13.09 -6.07
C HIS A 652 -39.17 12.26 -4.87
N GLN A 653 -39.05 10.93 -4.94
CA GLN A 653 -39.39 10.03 -3.84
C GLN A 653 -38.50 10.25 -2.62
N TYR A 654 -37.20 10.51 -2.84
CA TYR A 654 -36.26 10.81 -1.78
C TYR A 654 -36.55 12.17 -1.14
N ARG A 655 -36.74 13.23 -1.94
CA ARG A 655 -37.12 14.57 -1.46
C ARG A 655 -38.39 14.51 -0.60
N ARG A 656 -39.40 13.77 -1.07
CA ARG A 656 -40.65 13.55 -0.32
C ARG A 656 -40.38 12.94 1.05
N ASP A 657 -39.66 11.82 1.08
CA ASP A 657 -39.41 11.07 2.31
C ASP A 657 -38.51 11.88 3.27
N MET A 658 -37.55 12.65 2.75
CA MET A 658 -36.72 13.61 3.48
C MET A 658 -37.57 14.71 4.13
N PHE A 659 -38.46 15.38 3.39
CA PHE A 659 -39.32 16.43 3.97
C PHE A 659 -40.30 15.86 5.02
N ILE A 660 -40.81 14.64 4.81
CA ILE A 660 -41.66 13.97 5.81
C ILE A 660 -40.85 13.68 7.08
N LEU A 661 -39.59 13.25 6.97
CA LEU A 661 -38.72 13.02 8.13
C LEU A 661 -38.39 14.35 8.85
N LEU A 662 -38.02 15.40 8.12
CA LEU A 662 -37.74 16.73 8.67
C LEU A 662 -38.96 17.31 9.40
N SER A 663 -40.17 17.05 8.90
CA SER A 663 -41.41 17.51 9.56
C SER A 663 -41.64 16.89 10.94
N ARG A 664 -41.05 15.72 11.22
CA ARG A 664 -41.12 15.09 12.56
C ARG A 664 -40.20 15.78 13.58
N TYR A 665 -39.12 16.38 13.11
CA TYR A 665 -38.21 17.20 13.93
C TYR A 665 -38.62 18.69 13.96
N GLY A 666 -39.86 19.01 13.55
CA GLY A 666 -40.40 20.36 13.57
C GLY A 666 -39.92 21.28 12.44
N MET A 667 -39.22 20.75 11.42
CA MET A 667 -38.70 21.52 10.30
C MET A 667 -39.49 21.25 9.00
N CYS A 668 -39.80 22.31 8.24
CA CYS A 668 -40.37 22.20 6.88
C CYS A 668 -41.71 21.43 6.80
N VAL A 669 -42.55 21.61 7.83
CA VAL A 669 -43.88 21.01 7.99
C VAL A 669 -44.82 21.33 6.82
N ASP A 670 -44.79 22.57 6.31
CA ASP A 670 -45.65 23.01 5.19
C ASP A 670 -45.34 22.30 3.86
N ARG A 671 -44.05 22.02 3.59
CA ARG A 671 -43.65 21.24 2.41
C ARG A 671 -44.04 19.78 2.57
N ALA A 672 -43.86 19.20 3.76
CA ALA A 672 -44.30 17.84 4.04
C ALA A 672 -45.83 17.68 3.90
N ALA A 673 -46.60 18.71 4.24
CA ALA A 673 -48.05 18.74 4.04
C ALA A 673 -48.44 18.72 2.55
N LYS A 674 -47.75 19.50 1.69
CA LYS A 674 -47.94 19.44 0.22
C LYS A 674 -47.68 18.04 -0.35
N TYR A 675 -46.68 17.34 0.19
CA TYR A 675 -46.36 15.97 -0.21
C TYR A 675 -47.35 14.91 0.29
N LYS A 676 -48.05 15.16 1.42
CA LYS A 676 -49.12 14.31 1.94
C LYS A 676 -50.45 14.54 1.21
N GLY A 677 -50.73 15.76 0.74
CA GLY A 677 -51.96 16.14 0.03
C GLY A 677 -52.10 15.63 -1.41
N ALA A 678 -51.03 15.16 -2.04
CA ALA A 678 -51.05 14.65 -3.42
C ALA A 678 -51.72 13.26 -3.58
N ILE A 679 -52.24 12.65 -2.50
CA ILE A 679 -52.93 11.33 -2.53
C ILE A 679 -54.45 11.46 -2.30
N GLY A 680 -55.00 12.67 -2.14
CA GLY A 680 -56.46 12.81 -1.99
C GLY A 680 -56.99 14.18 -2.37
N GLY A 681 -57.79 14.21 -3.43
CA GLY A 681 -58.83 15.20 -3.67
C GLY A 681 -58.37 16.62 -4.02
N ILE A 682 -58.81 17.09 -5.18
CA ILE A 682 -58.80 18.50 -5.59
C ILE A 682 -59.44 19.35 -4.48
N PRO A 683 -58.79 20.42 -3.97
CA PRO A 683 -59.51 21.46 -3.24
C PRO A 683 -60.04 22.46 -4.26
N THR A 684 -61.35 22.43 -4.50
CA THR A 684 -62.06 23.53 -5.16
C THR A 684 -62.01 24.75 -4.24
N ALA A 685 -61.34 25.79 -4.70
CA ALA A 685 -61.38 27.11 -4.10
C ALA A 685 -62.65 27.84 -4.57
N ALA A 686 -63.61 28.03 -3.68
CA ALA A 686 -64.53 29.15 -3.70
C ALA A 686 -65.18 29.28 -2.32
N GLY A 687 -64.74 30.27 -1.55
CA GLY A 687 -65.39 30.62 -0.30
C GLY A 687 -66.73 31.28 -0.57
N ILE A 688 -67.80 30.70 -0.02
CA ILE A 688 -69.04 31.42 0.26
C ILE A 688 -69.34 31.19 1.73
N ARG A 689 -69.30 32.29 2.50
CA ARG A 689 -69.79 32.36 3.87
C ARG A 689 -71.30 32.09 3.85
N VAL A 690 -71.76 31.08 4.58
CA VAL A 690 -73.14 31.00 5.04
C VAL A 690 -73.12 30.77 6.55
N THR A 691 -73.86 31.64 7.24
CA THR A 691 -74.02 31.76 8.67
C THR A 691 -74.76 30.59 9.31
N ASN A 692 -74.45 30.36 10.59
CA ASN A 692 -75.05 29.37 11.49
C ASN A 692 -76.58 29.36 11.47
N GLN A 693 -77.18 28.17 11.35
CA GLN A 693 -78.47 27.83 11.95
C GLN A 693 -78.39 26.40 12.49
N ILE A 694 -78.77 26.28 13.76
CA ILE A 694 -78.76 25.08 14.60
C ILE A 694 -79.97 24.21 14.25
N LYS A 695 -79.79 22.89 14.05
CA LYS A 695 -80.77 21.90 14.52
C LYS A 695 -80.16 20.51 14.71
N ARG A 696 -80.35 19.99 15.93
CA ARG A 696 -80.05 18.65 16.42
C ARG A 696 -80.90 17.59 15.68
N ASN A 697 -80.33 16.42 15.42
CA ASN A 697 -80.83 15.13 15.94
C ASN A 697 -79.81 13.99 15.71
N THR A 698 -79.49 13.31 16.80
CA THR A 698 -78.77 12.03 17.02
C THR A 698 -79.70 10.81 16.77
N PRO A 699 -79.28 9.52 16.90
CA PRO A 699 -77.93 8.91 16.93
C PRO A 699 -77.76 7.55 16.17
N ASN A 700 -76.51 7.05 16.20
CA ASN A 700 -76.08 5.64 16.39
C ASN A 700 -75.81 4.67 15.20
N ASN A 701 -74.54 4.22 15.21
CA ASN A 701 -73.99 2.87 15.02
C ASN A 701 -74.40 2.02 13.81
N HIS A 702 -73.41 1.72 12.94
CA HIS A 702 -72.89 0.35 12.88
C HIS A 702 -71.49 0.26 12.25
N ARG A 703 -70.75 -0.69 12.82
CA ARG A 703 -69.39 -1.14 12.56
C ARG A 703 -69.47 -2.28 11.53
N GLY A 704 -68.70 -2.27 10.44
CA GLY A 704 -68.57 -3.46 9.59
C GLY A 704 -68.11 -3.26 8.15
N SER A 705 -66.86 -3.64 7.90
CA SER A 705 -66.31 -4.29 6.70
C SER A 705 -66.45 -3.67 5.30
N VAL A 706 -65.26 -3.38 4.76
CA VAL A 706 -64.78 -3.57 3.39
C VAL A 706 -65.68 -4.44 2.50
N LEU A 707 -66.20 -3.85 1.41
CA LEU A 707 -66.36 -4.55 0.13
C LEU A 707 -66.25 -3.55 -1.04
N THR A 708 -65.48 -3.97 -2.02
CA THR A 708 -65.28 -3.44 -3.38
C THR A 708 -66.56 -3.01 -4.09
N THR A 709 -66.57 -1.80 -4.65
CA THR A 709 -67.53 -1.40 -5.70
C THR A 709 -66.78 -1.20 -7.01
N VAL A 710 -67.03 -2.13 -7.93
CA VAL A 710 -66.87 -1.94 -9.38
C VAL A 710 -68.06 -1.08 -9.81
N THR A 711 -67.82 0.06 -10.45
CA THR A 711 -68.86 0.80 -11.17
C THR A 711 -68.51 0.84 -12.64
N SER A 712 -69.23 0.00 -13.39
CA SER A 712 -69.53 0.19 -14.81
C SER A 712 -70.22 1.55 -15.00
N VAL A 713 -69.84 2.28 -16.05
CA VAL A 713 -70.51 3.51 -16.46
C VAL A 713 -71.34 3.19 -17.68
N ASP A 714 -72.66 3.25 -17.51
CA ASP A 714 -73.62 3.29 -18.61
C ASP A 714 -73.66 4.69 -19.22
N VAL A 715 -73.73 4.71 -20.55
CA VAL A 715 -73.81 5.92 -21.39
C VAL A 715 -75.28 6.29 -21.54
N SER A 716 -75.64 7.52 -21.17
CA SER A 716 -76.90 8.14 -21.57
C SER A 716 -76.65 9.51 -22.19
N THR A 717 -77.04 9.61 -23.45
CA THR A 717 -76.99 10.76 -24.34
C THR A 717 -78.01 11.83 -23.95
N HIS A 718 -77.59 13.10 -23.96
CA HIS A 718 -78.51 14.19 -24.29
C HIS A 718 -77.82 15.32 -25.04
N ASN A 719 -78.58 15.83 -26.00
CA ASN A 719 -78.17 16.60 -27.16
C ASN A 719 -78.44 18.11 -26.94
N ASN A 720 -77.77 18.92 -27.75
CA ASN A 720 -78.19 20.20 -28.34
C ASN A 720 -77.59 21.55 -27.88
N ASN A 721 -77.18 22.27 -28.95
CA ASN A 721 -77.05 23.72 -29.20
C ASN A 721 -75.70 24.36 -28.85
N VAL A 722 -74.76 24.47 -29.80
CA VAL A 722 -74.67 25.43 -30.93
C VAL A 722 -74.41 26.87 -30.46
N ALA A 723 -73.15 27.31 -30.59
CA ALA A 723 -72.77 28.61 -31.19
C ALA A 723 -71.27 28.61 -31.53
N ARG A 724 -70.94 29.18 -32.69
CA ARG A 724 -69.71 29.06 -33.47
C ARG A 724 -69.15 30.47 -33.69
N MET A 725 -67.83 30.65 -33.60
CA MET A 725 -66.94 31.56 -34.39
C MET A 725 -65.64 31.77 -33.61
N ASN A 726 -64.48 31.29 -34.09
CA ASN A 726 -63.56 31.94 -35.06
C ASN A 726 -63.07 33.30 -34.52
N SER A 727 -61.79 33.67 -34.46
CA SER A 727 -60.53 33.13 -34.98
C SER A 727 -59.38 34.06 -34.56
N LEU A 728 -58.15 33.52 -34.53
CA LEU A 728 -56.87 34.14 -34.95
C LEU A 728 -56.29 35.37 -34.20
N GLY A 729 -55.06 35.19 -33.69
CA GLY A 729 -53.92 36.01 -34.12
C GLY A 729 -53.20 36.89 -33.08
N ALA A 730 -51.88 36.63 -32.94
CA ALA A 730 -50.79 37.52 -32.46
C ALA A 730 -50.80 37.95 -30.97
N VAL A 731 -49.81 37.59 -30.12
CA VAL A 731 -48.38 37.97 -30.06
C VAL A 731 -48.17 39.49 -30.02
N GLN A 732 -47.83 40.07 -28.86
CA GLN A 732 -46.47 40.55 -28.50
C GLN A 732 -46.46 41.42 -27.21
N GLU A 733 -45.59 41.04 -26.27
CA GLU A 733 -44.67 41.82 -25.42
C GLU A 733 -45.08 43.11 -24.64
N LEU A 734 -44.76 43.01 -23.34
CA LEU A 734 -44.08 43.95 -22.43
C LEU A 734 -44.50 45.44 -22.34
N HIS A 735 -44.87 45.85 -21.11
CA HIS A 735 -44.33 47.07 -20.51
C HIS A 735 -44.09 46.89 -18.99
N LEU A 736 -42.89 47.23 -18.57
CA LEU A 736 -42.36 47.24 -17.21
C LEU A 736 -42.25 48.71 -16.80
N VAL A 737 -42.86 49.13 -15.69
CA VAL A 737 -42.60 50.45 -15.07
C VAL A 737 -42.47 50.32 -13.54
N ASN A 738 -41.46 51.04 -13.06
CA ASN A 738 -40.82 51.06 -11.75
C ASN A 738 -41.65 51.61 -10.57
N ILE A 739 -41.47 50.92 -9.43
CA ILE A 739 -41.15 51.35 -8.05
C ILE A 739 -41.01 52.88 -7.77
N ARG A 740 -41.71 53.38 -6.73
CA ARG A 740 -41.14 53.99 -5.48
C ARG A 740 -42.22 54.43 -4.45
N PRO A 741 -41.84 54.69 -3.18
CA PRO A 741 -42.57 54.28 -1.97
C PRO A 741 -43.17 55.44 -1.16
N ASN A 742 -43.92 55.15 -0.08
CA ASN A 742 -43.83 55.79 1.24
C ASN A 742 -44.92 55.29 2.22
N GLY A 743 -44.57 55.20 3.51
CA GLY A 743 -45.51 55.55 4.59
C GLY A 743 -45.80 54.53 5.70
N ALA A 744 -44.97 54.60 6.76
CA ALA A 744 -45.31 54.57 8.20
C ALA A 744 -46.03 53.37 8.89
N VAL A 745 -45.47 53.01 10.05
CA VAL A 745 -45.90 52.06 11.09
C VAL A 745 -46.80 52.77 12.11
N PRO A 746 -47.69 52.07 12.86
CA PRO A 746 -47.39 51.87 14.28
C PRO A 746 -47.71 50.45 14.83
N LEU A 747 -47.08 50.16 15.97
CA LEU A 747 -47.02 48.91 16.73
C LEU A 747 -48.34 48.38 17.30
N SER A 748 -48.46 47.05 17.44
CA SER A 748 -49.06 46.39 18.62
C SER A 748 -48.53 44.96 18.80
N ARG A 749 -48.48 44.53 20.08
CA ARG A 749 -47.79 43.39 20.68
C ARG A 749 -48.56 42.06 20.59
N GLU A 750 -47.78 40.98 20.65
CA GLU A 750 -48.09 39.62 21.16
C GLU A 750 -49.10 38.73 20.43
N ASN A 751 -48.60 37.67 19.78
CA ASN A 751 -48.77 36.31 20.31
C ASN A 751 -47.85 35.29 19.61
N SER A 752 -47.24 34.46 20.43
CA SER A 752 -46.39 33.32 20.09
C SER A 752 -47.09 32.31 19.18
N ALA A 753 -46.65 32.21 17.92
CA ALA A 753 -46.97 31.12 17.03
C ALA A 753 -45.70 30.70 16.27
N GLY A 754 -45.46 29.39 16.21
CA GLY A 754 -44.19 28.77 15.83
C GLY A 754 -43.58 29.30 14.53
N ARG A 755 -42.28 29.62 14.58
CA ARG A 755 -41.45 29.86 13.40
C ARG A 755 -41.39 28.57 12.57
N THR A 756 -42.24 28.48 11.54
CA THR A 756 -42.00 27.58 10.41
C THR A 756 -40.72 28.05 9.71
N LYS A 757 -39.60 27.35 9.98
CA LYS A 757 -38.36 27.55 9.24
C LYS A 757 -38.59 27.12 7.79
N TYR A 758 -38.64 28.09 6.88
CA TYR A 758 -38.80 27.86 5.44
C TYR A 758 -37.53 27.21 4.88
N CYS A 759 -37.63 25.97 4.40
CA CYS A 759 -36.62 25.39 3.52
C CYS A 759 -36.76 26.07 2.15
N SER A 760 -35.77 26.85 1.70
CA SER A 760 -35.62 27.26 0.29
C SER A 760 -34.57 26.37 -0.38
N THR A 761 -34.79 26.00 -1.64
CA THR A 761 -33.76 25.42 -2.51
C THR A 761 -33.80 26.21 -3.80
N ALA A 762 -32.65 26.76 -4.20
CA ALA A 762 -32.46 27.50 -5.44
C ALA A 762 -32.92 26.66 -6.64
N ASN A 763 -33.66 27.31 -7.55
CA ASN A 763 -34.16 26.73 -8.80
C ASN A 763 -33.07 26.71 -9.87
#